data_AF-A0A953L1Y5-F1
#
_entry.id   AF-A0A953L1Y5-F1
#
_cell.length_a   1.000
_cell.length_b   1.000
_cell.length_c   1.000
_cell.angle_alpha   90.00
_cell.angle_beta   90.00
_cell.angle_gamma   90.00
#
_symmetry.space_group_name_H-M   'P 1'
#
loop_
_entity.id
_entity.type
_entity.pdbx_description
1 polymer ?
#
loop_
_entity_poly.entity_id
_entity_poly.type
_entity_poly.pdbx_seq_one_letter_code
_entity_poly.pdbx_strand_id
1 'polypeptide(L)'
;MTRFFRFAAAALCAMTALLSVSDTQAALPGRPDRDQITFAYLQAGNSGDIRGVRWGAITHLGWCFVYFTEFGTLTSLSSFNARSSELKPGGVASNNGTKIIMVLANGPDADGTPFSETTLTACMTNPARRSTLVTNIVSAVSNATNGCDGVSLDLEFSWNATTRDGISAFLAELGTQLKALSPPRELSIYTTPSWSSTQYSAAALNAYCDYVIPSGYDYASGSTMTAKGRYGNSASFSIVGNTDDYIAAGIPPEKIVIALPFYTGLWTTTSTGSYGQTGTAYSAGGYNQANFDTTYKATPDAKFDSSPLDHYTKWYRYLVSGPTYRLVTFDDFETLEYKMRMVKSWPGANSKGKRLGGIAFWSLSWIVETSSVDPNNTGAGSQSLTRTASEPYMLMEELYAPASYRNYRAETFEHISADTEQGFNARWRDPDEGPDDQNVDTVNTTRAPAAAPSGAPSGSNEVMAVTFRFTATPNRFFFKHQALMDTQTPYRVDWGNALVAVTPRTKFLADIHVPSGYAGTTIRMVVRDGNLQLEKGPAFSLTTSGWRQISFDLANDPVTAYTTTEGGYTSGNGVLDSAGGGKRDITFAGFEVSSTGFTGSNGTINFDRILYTPSNPSAQNYVINELRYSNTNSQFVEIYGPAGAIPSGTLLRVVNGASGTTTTEIALSGSIPNDTGGGFGYWVVGNSGVPNVDQIIPSSTLLANSPSALQLYHVASGTILDSVVYQAFTGLGSCDTPGNPIVGDRGPGWMGAVASGQNSSAVPYTVGRYPSGTNTGENAKDFSFMPATPGANNGGSVTLPVNYNFDSAPANAFRTFAAFSVVPNGSIPVQVGSSPSGGGVHRCADTGGGTLSVFGDAALGTASNGYKVTGEVFIPANGTASDANAIGLGICGRLGSNFFGTTADAGYDSGYWIIYENATGVGLADGQADHAGSFDFVWANNDGLSSQTKRLVGAPVTLATTGATAGAWTNFELSINPSAPAASQLVAKIKNVVIYSGAIPTGGPTTGAFQAGFRENHAGATLAYEGTWIDNVSLTTTPNSTVGDWPLY
;
A
#
# COMPACT_ATOMS: atom_id res chain seq x y z
N MET A 1 -50.21 -22.93 -6.76
CA MET A 1 -49.60 -21.59 -6.54
C MET A 1 -48.42 -21.57 -5.55
N THR A 2 -48.01 -22.70 -4.95
CA THR A 2 -46.91 -22.75 -3.96
C THR A 2 -45.59 -23.34 -4.48
N ARG A 3 -45.47 -23.62 -5.79
CA ARG A 3 -44.24 -24.14 -6.42
C ARG A 3 -43.46 -23.12 -7.28
N PHE A 4 -44.02 -21.94 -7.55
CA PHE A 4 -43.34 -20.88 -8.31
C PHE A 4 -42.50 -19.91 -7.44
N PHE A 5 -42.69 -19.91 -6.12
CA PHE A 5 -41.98 -19.00 -5.20
C PHE A 5 -40.61 -19.51 -4.69
N ARG A 6 -40.24 -20.78 -4.94
CA ARG A 6 -38.94 -21.33 -4.50
C ARG A 6 -37.82 -21.21 -5.53
N PHE A 7 -38.14 -21.00 -6.81
CA PHE A 7 -37.12 -20.75 -7.85
C PHE A 7 -36.75 -19.26 -7.99
N ALA A 8 -37.63 -18.35 -7.59
CA ALA A 8 -37.36 -16.91 -7.63
C ALA A 8 -36.43 -16.43 -6.49
N ALA A 9 -36.44 -17.10 -5.32
CA ALA A 9 -35.61 -16.70 -4.18
C ALA A 9 -34.14 -17.14 -4.31
N ALA A 10 -33.85 -18.25 -5.00
CA ALA A 10 -32.48 -18.71 -5.26
C ALA A 10 -31.81 -17.92 -6.40
N ALA A 11 -32.59 -17.46 -7.39
CA ALA A 11 -32.09 -16.60 -8.47
C ALA A 11 -31.84 -15.15 -8.00
N LEU A 12 -32.59 -14.66 -7.00
CA LEU A 12 -32.43 -13.30 -6.47
C LEU A 12 -31.23 -13.20 -5.51
N CYS A 13 -30.91 -14.24 -4.73
CA CYS A 13 -29.68 -14.27 -3.92
C CYS A 13 -28.40 -14.41 -4.76
N ALA A 14 -28.46 -15.10 -5.91
CA ALA A 14 -27.33 -15.24 -6.83
C ALA A 14 -27.00 -13.96 -7.59
N MET A 15 -27.99 -13.09 -7.85
CA MET A 15 -27.77 -11.81 -8.55
C MET A 15 -27.12 -10.73 -7.68
N THR A 16 -27.23 -10.81 -6.35
CA THR A 16 -26.52 -9.93 -5.40
C THR A 16 -25.07 -10.35 -5.11
N ALA A 17 -24.67 -11.59 -5.44
CA ALA A 17 -23.31 -12.08 -5.23
C ALA A 17 -22.37 -11.87 -6.44
N LEU A 18 -22.89 -11.40 -7.57
CA LEU A 18 -22.15 -11.19 -8.83
C LEU A 18 -21.80 -9.71 -9.12
N LEU A 19 -22.03 -8.80 -8.16
CA LEU A 19 -21.72 -7.37 -8.29
C LEU A 19 -20.60 -6.87 -7.36
N SER A 20 -19.86 -7.76 -6.71
CA SER A 20 -18.69 -7.40 -5.91
C SER A 20 -17.42 -8.04 -6.46
N VAL A 21 -17.03 -7.65 -7.68
CA VAL A 21 -15.59 -7.64 -7.99
C VAL A 21 -15.12 -6.29 -7.47
N SER A 22 -14.53 -6.33 -6.27
CA SER A 22 -14.00 -5.18 -5.56
C SER A 22 -12.81 -4.61 -6.33
N ASP A 23 -13.05 -3.51 -7.03
CA ASP A 23 -12.02 -2.70 -7.70
C ASP A 23 -11.43 -1.63 -6.76
N THR A 24 -11.36 -1.96 -5.47
CA THR A 24 -10.76 -1.11 -4.45
C THR A 24 -9.92 -2.00 -3.55
N GLN A 25 -8.69 -1.57 -3.28
CA GLN A 25 -7.90 -2.00 -2.12
C GLN A 25 -8.58 -1.54 -0.82
N ALA A 26 -9.82 -1.98 -0.61
CA ALA A 26 -10.43 -1.93 0.70
C ALA A 26 -9.57 -2.80 1.59
N ALA A 27 -9.25 -2.28 2.78
CA ALA A 27 -8.40 -2.98 3.71
C ALA A 27 -8.90 -4.42 3.92
N LEU A 28 -7.95 -5.36 3.99
CA LEU A 28 -8.27 -6.79 4.04
C LEU A 28 -9.24 -7.05 5.21
N PRO A 29 -10.34 -7.81 5.01
CA PRO A 29 -11.26 -8.12 6.09
C PRO A 29 -10.52 -8.76 7.29
N GLY A 30 -10.61 -8.15 8.47
CA GLY A 30 -9.89 -8.57 9.68
C GLY A 30 -8.45 -8.00 9.83
N ARG A 31 -7.91 -7.35 8.79
CA ARG A 31 -6.63 -6.63 8.78
C ARG A 31 -6.82 -5.23 8.18
N PRO A 32 -7.59 -4.34 8.84
CA PRO A 32 -7.79 -2.97 8.34
C PRO A 32 -6.49 -2.15 8.25
N ASP A 33 -5.43 -2.65 8.87
CA ASP A 33 -4.06 -2.15 8.83
C ASP A 33 -3.25 -2.68 7.63
N ARG A 34 -3.87 -3.38 6.66
CA ARG A 34 -3.23 -3.85 5.42
C ARG A 34 -4.16 -3.81 4.21
N ASP A 35 -3.60 -3.36 3.08
CA ASP A 35 -4.31 -3.26 1.81
C ASP A 35 -3.87 -4.31 0.77
N GLN A 36 -2.74 -5.00 1.00
CA GLN A 36 -2.16 -5.98 0.07
C GLN A 36 -1.86 -7.32 0.76
N ILE A 37 -1.96 -8.41 -0.02
CA ILE A 37 -1.67 -9.76 0.47
C ILE A 37 -0.18 -9.89 0.77
N THR A 38 0.12 -10.40 1.95
CA THR A 38 1.41 -10.99 2.31
C THR A 38 1.20 -12.45 2.62
N PHE A 39 1.52 -13.30 1.65
CA PHE A 39 1.39 -14.75 1.72
C PHE A 39 2.75 -15.37 2.10
N ALA A 40 2.78 -16.36 2.99
CA ALA A 40 4.01 -17.07 3.30
C ALA A 40 3.77 -18.57 3.36
N TYR A 41 4.63 -19.35 2.68
CA TYR A 41 4.57 -20.80 2.69
C TYR A 41 5.28 -21.38 3.92
N LEU A 42 4.72 -22.46 4.46
CA LEU A 42 5.27 -23.26 5.55
C LEU A 42 5.51 -24.71 5.03
N GLN A 43 6.77 -25.07 4.82
CA GLN A 43 7.20 -26.27 4.07
C GLN A 43 6.99 -27.60 4.84
N ALA A 44 6.99 -27.54 6.17
CA ALA A 44 6.54 -28.57 7.08
C ALA A 44 6.10 -27.84 8.34
N GLY A 45 4.95 -28.19 8.93
CA GLY A 45 4.54 -27.54 10.16
C GLY A 45 4.78 -28.44 11.36
N ASN A 46 5.91 -28.26 12.03
CA ASN A 46 6.04 -28.67 13.43
C ASN A 46 5.95 -27.43 14.33
N SER A 47 5.87 -27.65 15.65
CA SER A 47 5.81 -26.54 16.61
C SER A 47 7.08 -25.69 16.63
N GLY A 48 8.21 -26.15 16.11
CA GLY A 48 9.48 -25.42 15.98
C GLY A 48 9.48 -24.38 14.86
N ASP A 49 8.89 -24.70 13.71
CA ASP A 49 8.91 -23.84 12.52
C ASP A 49 8.08 -22.55 12.68
N ILE A 50 7.15 -22.55 13.64
CA ILE A 50 6.26 -21.41 13.93
C ILE A 50 6.75 -20.54 15.10
N ARG A 51 7.82 -20.94 15.80
CA ARG A 51 8.40 -20.16 16.90
C ARG A 51 9.08 -18.93 16.30
N GLY A 52 8.75 -17.75 16.80
CA GLY A 52 9.33 -16.49 16.32
C GLY A 52 8.74 -15.94 15.02
N VAL A 53 7.75 -16.62 14.42
CA VAL A 53 6.97 -16.04 13.32
C VAL A 53 6.21 -14.82 13.83
N ARG A 54 6.34 -13.71 13.10
CA ARG A 54 5.60 -12.48 13.39
C ARG A 54 4.26 -12.54 12.67
N TRP A 55 3.26 -13.11 13.33
CA TRP A 55 1.92 -13.29 12.76
C TRP A 55 1.26 -11.97 12.38
N GLY A 56 1.53 -10.91 13.14
CA GLY A 56 1.16 -9.55 12.75
C GLY A 56 1.65 -9.22 11.34
N ALA A 57 2.79 -9.73 10.89
CA ALA A 57 3.35 -9.37 9.59
C ALA A 57 2.80 -10.16 8.39
N ILE A 58 1.97 -11.18 8.60
CA ILE A 58 1.48 -12.10 7.57
C ILE A 58 -0.04 -11.98 7.45
N THR A 59 -0.57 -12.11 6.24
CA THR A 59 -2.02 -12.12 6.00
C THR A 59 -2.55 -13.50 5.64
N HIS A 60 -1.73 -14.32 4.97
CA HIS A 60 -2.07 -15.67 4.52
C HIS A 60 -0.88 -16.61 4.77
N LEU A 61 -1.14 -17.75 5.39
CA LEU A 61 -0.16 -18.82 5.59
C LEU A 61 -0.55 -20.03 4.73
N GLY A 62 0.30 -20.39 3.79
CA GLY A 62 0.15 -21.60 2.98
C GLY A 62 0.76 -22.81 3.68
N TRP A 63 -0.06 -23.81 4.04
CA TRP A 63 0.42 -25.08 4.56
C TRP A 63 0.77 -26.07 3.45
N CYS A 64 2.05 -26.42 3.34
CA CYS A 64 2.58 -27.35 2.35
C CYS A 64 2.80 -28.76 2.95
N PHE A 65 2.47 -29.84 2.25
CA PHE A 65 1.50 -29.94 1.17
C PHE A 65 0.45 -30.97 1.54
N VAL A 66 -0.79 -30.70 1.13
CA VAL A 66 -1.80 -31.73 0.95
C VAL A 66 -1.75 -32.15 -0.51
N TYR A 67 -1.76 -33.45 -0.78
CA TYR A 67 -1.61 -33.98 -2.13
C TYR A 67 -2.90 -34.64 -2.62
N PHE A 68 -3.11 -34.74 -3.94
CA PHE A 68 -4.19 -35.54 -4.52
C PHE A 68 -3.70 -36.64 -5.46
N THR A 69 -4.39 -37.78 -5.49
CA THR A 69 -4.09 -38.91 -6.40
C THR A 69 -4.84 -38.81 -7.73
N GLU A 70 -4.57 -39.69 -8.70
CA GLU A 70 -5.29 -39.66 -9.98
C GLU A 70 -6.80 -39.90 -9.83
N PHE A 71 -7.25 -40.44 -8.69
CA PHE A 71 -8.66 -40.69 -8.39
C PHE A 71 -9.35 -39.53 -7.64
N GLY A 72 -8.62 -38.44 -7.36
CA GLY A 72 -9.13 -37.29 -6.61
C GLY A 72 -9.20 -37.52 -5.10
N THR A 73 -8.49 -38.52 -4.56
CA THR A 73 -8.37 -38.72 -3.10
C THR A 73 -7.25 -37.84 -2.54
N LEU A 74 -7.45 -37.30 -1.33
CA LEU A 74 -6.42 -36.50 -0.65
C LEU A 74 -5.47 -37.38 0.17
N THR A 75 -4.18 -37.12 0.07
CA THR A 75 -3.13 -37.68 0.93
C THR A 75 -2.46 -36.57 1.74
N SER A 76 -1.81 -36.92 2.85
CA SER A 76 -1.23 -35.96 3.80
C SER A 76 -2.23 -35.01 4.49
N LEU A 77 -3.54 -35.22 4.35
CA LEU A 77 -4.56 -34.42 5.06
C LEU A 77 -4.49 -34.58 6.59
N SER A 78 -4.02 -35.72 7.07
CA SER A 78 -3.86 -35.96 8.51
C SER A 78 -2.83 -35.02 9.15
N SER A 79 -1.73 -34.70 8.47
CA SER A 79 -0.72 -33.77 9.00
C SER A 79 -1.26 -32.34 9.05
N PHE A 80 -2.00 -31.92 8.01
CA PHE A 80 -2.70 -30.63 8.01
C PHE A 80 -3.67 -30.52 9.19
N ASN A 81 -4.49 -31.54 9.44
CA ASN A 81 -5.45 -31.53 10.55
C ASN A 81 -4.77 -31.59 11.93
N ALA A 82 -3.60 -32.24 12.01
CA ALA A 82 -2.81 -32.40 13.23
C ALA A 82 -1.88 -31.21 13.53
N ARG A 83 -1.99 -30.09 12.80
CA ARG A 83 -1.23 -28.86 13.08
C ARG A 83 -1.43 -28.36 14.52
N SER A 84 -0.49 -27.54 14.99
CA SER A 84 -0.51 -26.94 16.32
C SER A 84 -1.77 -26.09 16.55
N SER A 85 -2.13 -25.90 17.82
CA SER A 85 -3.24 -25.01 18.22
C SER A 85 -3.03 -23.56 17.76
N GLU A 86 -1.78 -23.13 17.64
CA GLU A 86 -1.39 -21.81 17.12
C GLU A 86 -1.88 -21.51 15.70
N LEU A 87 -2.13 -22.56 14.89
CA LEU A 87 -2.61 -22.49 13.51
C LEU A 87 -4.08 -22.92 13.37
N LYS A 88 -4.82 -22.97 14.48
CA LYS A 88 -6.25 -23.32 14.54
C LYS A 88 -7.08 -22.09 14.96
N PRO A 89 -8.42 -22.13 14.83
CA PRO A 89 -9.27 -21.05 15.31
C PRO A 89 -9.02 -20.72 16.78
N GLY A 90 -8.85 -19.44 17.10
CA GLY A 90 -8.48 -18.94 18.43
C GLY A 90 -6.99 -19.00 18.76
N GLY A 91 -6.15 -19.55 17.87
CA GLY A 91 -4.68 -19.50 18.00
C GLY A 91 -4.07 -18.22 17.44
N VAL A 92 -2.76 -18.03 17.66
CA VAL A 92 -2.03 -16.79 17.33
C VAL A 92 -2.19 -16.34 15.89
N ALA A 93 -2.24 -17.27 14.92
CA ALA A 93 -2.44 -16.90 13.52
C ALA A 93 -3.81 -16.24 13.33
N SER A 94 -4.88 -16.88 13.81
CA SER A 94 -6.24 -16.36 13.69
C SER A 94 -6.46 -15.09 14.51
N ASN A 95 -5.86 -14.98 15.70
CA ASN A 95 -5.94 -13.79 16.56
C ASN A 95 -5.26 -12.59 15.90
N ASN A 96 -4.22 -12.82 15.09
CA ASN A 96 -3.60 -11.80 14.25
C ASN A 96 -4.31 -11.57 12.91
N GLY A 97 -5.45 -12.22 12.64
CA GLY A 97 -6.17 -12.10 11.37
C GLY A 97 -5.50 -12.80 10.18
N THR A 98 -4.55 -13.71 10.43
CA THR A 98 -3.86 -14.48 9.40
C THR A 98 -4.72 -15.66 8.94
N LYS A 99 -5.02 -15.70 7.64
CA LYS A 99 -5.76 -16.80 7.02
C LYS A 99 -4.90 -18.04 6.86
N ILE A 100 -5.46 -19.20 7.15
CA ILE A 100 -4.82 -20.50 6.95
C ILE A 100 -5.27 -21.09 5.62
N ILE A 101 -4.34 -21.24 4.69
CA ILE A 101 -4.61 -21.71 3.32
C ILE A 101 -4.01 -23.12 3.17
N MET A 102 -4.84 -24.08 2.77
CA MET A 102 -4.38 -25.43 2.43
C MET A 102 -3.72 -25.40 1.05
N VAL A 103 -2.43 -25.75 0.94
CA VAL A 103 -1.74 -25.82 -0.35
C VAL A 103 -1.89 -27.23 -0.93
N LEU A 104 -2.60 -27.33 -2.04
CA LEU A 104 -2.93 -28.57 -2.72
C LEU A 104 -2.01 -28.79 -3.91
N ALA A 105 -1.22 -29.87 -3.87
CA ALA A 105 -0.32 -30.26 -4.95
C ALA A 105 -0.76 -31.56 -5.64
N ASN A 106 -0.41 -31.72 -6.92
CA ASN A 106 -0.57 -33.00 -7.59
C ASN A 106 0.32 -34.04 -6.91
N GLY A 107 -0.32 -35.08 -6.39
CA GLY A 107 0.30 -36.04 -5.51
C GLY A 107 1.37 -36.87 -6.18
N PRO A 108 2.21 -37.53 -5.36
CA PRO A 108 3.20 -38.40 -5.91
C PRO A 108 2.57 -39.54 -6.70
N ASP A 109 3.24 -40.01 -7.75
CA ASP A 109 2.79 -41.22 -8.42
C ASP A 109 3.08 -42.47 -7.56
N ALA A 110 2.84 -43.65 -8.13
CA ALA A 110 3.06 -44.93 -7.46
C ALA A 110 4.51 -45.16 -6.97
N ASP A 111 5.49 -44.40 -7.49
CA ASP A 111 6.90 -44.50 -7.08
C ASP A 111 7.29 -43.53 -5.95
N GLY A 112 6.40 -42.61 -5.57
CA GLY A 112 6.62 -41.65 -4.49
C GLY A 112 7.16 -40.28 -4.94
N THR A 113 7.37 -40.05 -6.24
CA THR A 113 7.84 -38.76 -6.78
C THR A 113 6.77 -37.69 -6.68
N PRO A 114 6.91 -36.63 -5.85
CA PRO A 114 5.91 -35.56 -5.71
C PRO A 114 5.72 -34.80 -7.03
N PHE A 115 4.59 -34.11 -7.19
CA PHE A 115 4.26 -33.35 -8.40
C PHE A 115 4.22 -34.22 -9.67
N SER A 116 3.50 -35.36 -9.62
CA SER A 116 3.34 -36.21 -10.81
C SER A 116 2.42 -35.59 -11.86
N GLU A 117 2.96 -35.29 -13.05
CA GLU A 117 2.21 -34.79 -14.21
C GLU A 117 1.17 -35.80 -14.73
N THR A 118 1.45 -37.09 -14.54
CA THR A 118 0.53 -38.18 -14.88
C THR A 118 -0.69 -38.16 -13.97
N THR A 119 -0.47 -38.03 -12.66
CA THR A 119 -1.55 -37.90 -11.67
C THR A 119 -2.41 -36.66 -11.95
N LEU A 120 -1.77 -35.52 -12.23
CA LEU A 120 -2.45 -34.29 -12.61
C LEU A 120 -3.35 -34.50 -13.83
N THR A 121 -2.78 -35.00 -14.94
CA THR A 121 -3.50 -35.21 -16.20
C THR A 121 -4.66 -36.20 -16.02
N ALA A 122 -4.42 -37.31 -15.33
CA ALA A 122 -5.42 -38.37 -15.14
C ALA A 122 -6.61 -37.92 -14.26
N CYS A 123 -6.39 -37.01 -13.32
CA CYS A 123 -7.47 -36.41 -12.52
C CYS A 123 -8.21 -35.32 -13.31
N MET A 124 -7.49 -34.34 -13.86
CA MET A 124 -8.07 -33.14 -14.47
C MET A 124 -8.86 -33.43 -15.75
N THR A 125 -8.49 -34.46 -16.51
CA THR A 125 -9.18 -34.82 -17.77
C THR A 125 -10.43 -35.68 -17.56
N ASN A 126 -10.78 -36.07 -16.33
CA ASN A 126 -11.94 -36.91 -16.03
C ASN A 126 -12.92 -36.20 -15.07
N PRO A 127 -14.13 -35.83 -15.52
CA PRO A 127 -15.10 -35.10 -14.71
C PRO A 127 -15.50 -35.79 -13.39
N ALA A 128 -15.57 -37.13 -13.37
CA ALA A 128 -15.92 -37.85 -12.15
C ALA A 128 -14.80 -37.76 -11.10
N ARG A 129 -13.53 -37.82 -11.53
CA ARG A 129 -12.36 -37.70 -10.64
C ARG A 129 -12.21 -36.28 -10.11
N ARG A 130 -12.43 -35.26 -10.96
CA ARG A 130 -12.50 -33.86 -10.50
C ARG A 130 -13.60 -33.65 -9.46
N SER A 131 -14.81 -34.16 -9.71
CA SER A 131 -15.93 -34.07 -8.76
C SER A 131 -15.59 -34.72 -7.40
N THR A 132 -14.94 -35.89 -7.41
CA THR A 132 -14.43 -36.52 -6.19
C THR A 132 -13.41 -35.63 -5.48
N LEU A 133 -12.46 -35.05 -6.21
CA LEU A 133 -11.46 -34.14 -5.65
C LEU A 133 -12.11 -32.90 -5.02
N VAL A 134 -13.03 -32.24 -5.73
CA VAL A 134 -13.80 -31.09 -5.22
C VAL A 134 -14.52 -31.45 -3.93
N THR A 135 -15.21 -32.61 -3.90
CA THR A 135 -15.94 -33.07 -2.70
C THR A 135 -15.01 -33.26 -1.50
N ASN A 136 -13.84 -33.87 -1.72
CA ASN A 136 -12.86 -34.12 -0.67
C ASN A 136 -12.23 -32.81 -0.16
N ILE A 137 -11.93 -31.86 -1.05
CA ILE A 137 -11.41 -30.54 -0.69
C ILE A 137 -12.43 -29.76 0.14
N VAL A 138 -13.68 -29.68 -0.34
CA VAL A 138 -14.77 -28.96 0.35
C VAL A 138 -15.00 -29.56 1.75
N SER A 139 -14.95 -30.88 1.88
CA SER A 139 -15.05 -31.56 3.18
C SER A 139 -13.88 -31.22 4.11
N ALA A 140 -12.67 -31.11 3.59
CA ALA A 140 -11.48 -30.74 4.38
C ALA A 140 -11.54 -29.30 4.90
N VAL A 141 -11.89 -28.33 4.03
CA VAL A 141 -11.85 -26.90 4.38
C VAL A 141 -13.09 -26.40 5.14
N SER A 142 -14.18 -27.15 5.12
CA SER A 142 -15.39 -26.87 5.91
C SER A 142 -15.30 -27.38 7.35
N ASN A 143 -14.24 -28.11 7.72
CA ASN A 143 -14.04 -28.57 9.09
C ASN A 143 -13.72 -27.41 10.04
N ALA A 144 -14.70 -27.03 10.86
CA ALA A 144 -14.61 -25.92 11.81
C ALA A 144 -13.53 -26.11 12.89
N THR A 145 -13.20 -27.35 13.28
CA THR A 145 -12.16 -27.63 14.29
C THR A 145 -10.75 -27.42 13.75
N ASN A 146 -10.56 -27.62 12.44
CA ASN A 146 -9.27 -27.37 11.81
C ASN A 146 -9.12 -25.88 11.52
N GLY A 147 -10.16 -25.23 11.00
CA GLY A 147 -10.15 -23.82 10.60
C GLY A 147 -9.25 -23.58 9.39
N CYS A 148 -9.83 -23.61 8.21
CA CYS A 148 -9.13 -23.37 6.94
C CYS A 148 -9.90 -22.32 6.18
N ASP A 149 -9.23 -21.30 5.67
CA ASP A 149 -9.84 -20.13 5.04
C ASP A 149 -9.84 -20.21 3.50
N GLY A 150 -9.09 -21.15 2.93
CA GLY A 150 -9.02 -21.31 1.49
C GLY A 150 -8.10 -22.42 1.01
N VAL A 151 -7.95 -22.52 -0.31
CA VAL A 151 -7.09 -23.47 -1.00
C VAL A 151 -6.20 -22.72 -1.98
N SER A 152 -4.91 -23.01 -1.94
CA SER A 152 -3.99 -22.61 -3.01
C SER A 152 -3.58 -23.85 -3.79
N LEU A 153 -3.80 -23.85 -5.10
CA LEU A 153 -3.36 -24.93 -5.97
C LEU A 153 -1.89 -24.75 -6.32
N ASP A 154 -1.10 -25.80 -6.22
CA ASP A 154 0.31 -25.84 -6.63
C ASP A 154 0.48 -27.02 -7.61
N LEU A 155 0.14 -26.75 -8.88
CA LEU A 155 0.10 -27.77 -9.93
C LEU A 155 1.39 -27.66 -10.74
N GLU A 156 2.23 -28.68 -10.69
CA GLU A 156 3.54 -28.69 -11.34
C GLU A 156 3.81 -30.00 -12.11
N PHE A 157 4.64 -30.02 -13.15
CA PHE A 157 5.41 -28.91 -13.72
C PHE A 157 4.90 -28.50 -15.11
N SER A 158 4.54 -29.48 -15.96
CA SER A 158 4.09 -29.26 -17.33
C SER A 158 2.86 -30.07 -17.71
N TRP A 159 2.03 -29.52 -18.61
CA TRP A 159 0.87 -30.20 -19.17
C TRP A 159 0.38 -29.56 -20.47
N ASN A 160 -0.50 -30.26 -21.19
CA ASN A 160 -1.05 -29.81 -22.47
C ASN A 160 -2.41 -29.11 -22.35
N ALA A 161 -2.93 -28.63 -23.49
CA ALA A 161 -4.20 -27.91 -23.55
C ALA A 161 -5.41 -28.71 -23.02
N THR A 162 -5.43 -30.03 -23.19
CA THR A 162 -6.50 -30.89 -22.65
C THR A 162 -6.50 -30.88 -21.12
N THR A 163 -5.32 -30.98 -20.50
CA THR A 163 -5.19 -30.86 -19.05
C THR A 163 -5.51 -29.43 -18.58
N ARG A 164 -5.11 -28.38 -19.32
CA ARG A 164 -5.50 -26.98 -19.04
C ARG A 164 -7.02 -26.79 -19.02
N ASP A 165 -7.73 -27.35 -19.99
CA ASP A 165 -9.19 -27.23 -20.05
C ASP A 165 -9.84 -27.99 -18.88
N GLY A 166 -9.26 -29.13 -18.49
CA GLY A 166 -9.61 -29.84 -17.27
C GLY A 166 -9.38 -29.03 -15.99
N ILE A 167 -8.25 -28.34 -15.87
CA ILE A 167 -7.96 -27.41 -14.76
C ILE A 167 -8.95 -26.24 -14.77
N SER A 168 -9.29 -25.70 -15.94
CA SER A 168 -10.27 -24.62 -16.05
C SER A 168 -11.66 -25.05 -15.55
N ALA A 169 -12.08 -26.28 -15.89
CA ALA A 169 -13.31 -26.86 -15.35
C ALA A 169 -13.22 -27.12 -13.84
N PHE A 170 -12.07 -27.62 -13.35
CA PHE A 170 -11.83 -27.81 -11.93
C PHE A 170 -11.93 -26.50 -11.15
N LEU A 171 -11.33 -25.41 -11.63
CA LEU A 171 -11.41 -24.08 -11.04
C LEU A 171 -12.86 -23.59 -10.93
N ALA A 172 -13.65 -23.78 -11.99
CA ALA A 172 -15.07 -23.43 -11.98
C ALA A 172 -15.87 -24.25 -10.95
N GLU A 173 -15.67 -25.58 -10.94
CA GLU A 173 -16.33 -26.53 -10.03
C GLU A 173 -15.96 -26.23 -8.57
N LEU A 174 -14.66 -26.11 -8.27
CA LEU A 174 -14.14 -25.85 -6.93
C LEU A 174 -14.47 -24.45 -6.44
N GLY A 175 -14.18 -23.41 -7.25
CA GLY A 175 -14.42 -22.01 -6.89
C GLY A 175 -15.88 -21.76 -6.53
N THR A 176 -16.82 -22.30 -7.31
CA THR A 176 -18.26 -22.20 -7.01
C THR A 176 -18.61 -22.82 -5.66
N GLN A 177 -18.09 -24.02 -5.34
CA GLN A 177 -18.36 -24.70 -4.08
C GLN A 177 -17.71 -23.99 -2.88
N LEU A 178 -16.49 -23.47 -3.05
CA LEU A 178 -15.79 -22.71 -2.01
C LEU A 178 -16.52 -21.40 -1.69
N LYS A 179 -17.05 -20.70 -2.70
CA LYS A 179 -17.86 -19.48 -2.49
C LYS A 179 -19.24 -19.74 -1.88
N ALA A 180 -19.78 -20.95 -2.02
CA ALA A 180 -21.05 -21.34 -1.43
C ALA A 180 -20.96 -21.69 0.07
N LEU A 181 -19.74 -21.84 0.63
CA LEU A 181 -19.54 -22.08 2.06
C LEU A 181 -19.88 -20.82 2.89
N SER A 182 -20.15 -21.02 4.18
CA SER A 182 -20.35 -19.93 5.14
C SER A 182 -19.38 -20.07 6.34
N PRO A 183 -18.39 -19.17 6.50
CA PRO A 183 -18.04 -18.10 5.55
C PRO A 183 -17.55 -18.67 4.19
N PRO A 184 -17.49 -17.87 3.12
CA PRO A 184 -16.85 -18.29 1.87
C PRO A 184 -15.38 -18.67 2.08
N ARG A 185 -14.82 -19.45 1.16
CA ARG A 185 -13.39 -19.81 1.14
C ARG A 185 -12.69 -19.19 -0.07
N GLU A 186 -11.40 -18.94 0.08
CA GLU A 186 -10.56 -18.42 -0.99
C GLU A 186 -10.01 -19.52 -1.87
N LEU A 187 -9.81 -19.18 -3.15
CA LEU A 187 -9.14 -20.01 -4.13
C LEU A 187 -8.01 -19.23 -4.80
N SER A 188 -6.80 -19.76 -4.70
CA SER A 188 -5.63 -19.25 -5.43
C SER A 188 -4.90 -20.36 -6.17
N ILE A 189 -3.98 -19.98 -7.03
CA ILE A 189 -3.11 -20.92 -7.74
C ILE A 189 -1.71 -20.33 -7.88
N TYR A 190 -0.71 -21.11 -7.49
CA TYR A 190 0.69 -20.89 -7.83
C TYR A 190 0.96 -21.36 -9.25
N THR A 191 1.69 -20.55 -10.01
CA THR A 191 1.96 -20.80 -11.42
C THR A 191 3.45 -20.71 -11.72
N THR A 192 3.86 -21.38 -12.80
CA THR A 192 5.25 -21.35 -13.26
C THR A 192 5.68 -19.92 -13.61
N PRO A 193 6.99 -19.62 -13.63
CA PRO A 193 7.47 -18.29 -13.96
C PRO A 193 6.95 -17.74 -15.30
N SER A 194 6.92 -18.57 -16.34
CA SER A 194 6.53 -18.12 -17.68
C SER A 194 5.05 -18.33 -17.93
N TRP A 195 4.37 -17.30 -18.43
CA TRP A 195 3.03 -17.47 -18.96
C TRP A 195 3.02 -18.51 -20.11
N SER A 196 2.04 -19.39 -20.07
CA SER A 196 1.80 -20.39 -21.12
C SER A 196 0.31 -20.58 -21.31
N SER A 197 -0.23 -20.12 -22.45
CA SER A 197 -1.63 -20.34 -22.81
C SER A 197 -1.96 -21.81 -23.07
N THR A 198 -0.95 -22.67 -23.21
CA THR A 198 -1.11 -24.14 -23.26
C THR A 198 -1.40 -24.72 -21.88
N GLN A 199 -0.86 -24.11 -20.82
CA GLN A 199 -1.02 -24.59 -19.44
C GLN A 199 -2.13 -23.87 -18.67
N TYR A 200 -2.35 -22.58 -18.95
CA TYR A 200 -3.27 -21.74 -18.20
C TYR A 200 -4.31 -21.05 -19.09
N SER A 201 -5.49 -20.79 -18.52
CA SER A 201 -6.55 -19.99 -19.14
C SER A 201 -6.75 -18.72 -18.33
N ALA A 202 -6.36 -17.57 -18.87
CA ALA A 202 -6.49 -16.30 -18.15
C ALA A 202 -7.94 -15.98 -17.78
N ALA A 203 -8.88 -16.32 -18.66
CA ALA A 203 -10.31 -16.17 -18.40
C ALA A 203 -10.78 -17.02 -17.22
N ALA A 204 -10.34 -18.29 -17.12
CA ALA A 204 -10.72 -19.16 -16.00
C ALA A 204 -10.08 -18.71 -14.69
N LEU A 205 -8.79 -18.34 -14.72
CA LEU A 205 -8.08 -17.80 -13.57
C LEU A 205 -8.77 -16.54 -13.03
N ASN A 206 -9.10 -15.58 -13.92
CA ASN A 206 -9.76 -14.35 -13.52
C ASN A 206 -11.18 -14.60 -13.01
N ALA A 207 -11.93 -15.53 -13.59
CA ALA A 207 -13.31 -15.80 -13.19
C ALA A 207 -13.44 -16.49 -11.83
N TYR A 208 -12.50 -17.39 -11.48
CA TYR A 208 -12.69 -18.32 -10.36
C TYR A 208 -11.65 -18.24 -9.25
N CYS A 209 -10.47 -17.66 -9.50
CA CYS A 209 -9.48 -17.42 -8.45
C CYS A 209 -9.67 -16.04 -7.83
N ASP A 210 -9.50 -15.95 -6.51
CA ASP A 210 -9.38 -14.70 -5.78
C ASP A 210 -8.07 -14.00 -6.13
N TYR A 211 -6.99 -14.77 -6.22
CA TYR A 211 -5.67 -14.28 -6.64
C TYR A 211 -4.83 -15.38 -7.31
N VAL A 212 -3.85 -14.99 -8.11
CA VAL A 212 -2.88 -15.85 -8.80
C VAL A 212 -1.50 -15.54 -8.24
N ILE A 213 -0.68 -16.57 -8.04
CA ILE A 213 0.67 -16.46 -7.49
C ILE A 213 1.71 -16.85 -8.55
N PRO A 214 2.09 -15.97 -9.49
CA PRO A 214 3.19 -16.23 -10.40
C PRO A 214 4.50 -16.39 -9.63
N SER A 215 5.28 -17.38 -10.02
CA SER A 215 6.55 -17.60 -9.38
C SER A 215 7.62 -16.58 -9.80
N GLY A 216 8.15 -15.85 -8.82
CA GLY A 216 9.33 -14.99 -8.95
C GLY A 216 10.66 -15.75 -8.84
N TYR A 217 10.63 -17.09 -8.85
CA TYR A 217 11.78 -18.00 -8.73
C TYR A 217 11.43 -19.40 -9.29
N ASP A 218 12.30 -20.41 -9.38
CA ASP A 218 13.75 -20.39 -9.35
C ASP A 218 14.29 -20.19 -10.77
N TYR A 219 14.76 -18.99 -11.07
CA TYR A 219 15.28 -18.65 -12.41
C TYR A 219 16.72 -19.12 -12.61
N ALA A 220 17.39 -19.58 -11.54
CA ALA A 220 18.77 -20.02 -11.53
C ALA A 220 18.88 -21.52 -11.19
N SER A 221 18.27 -22.35 -12.03
CA SER A 221 18.31 -23.82 -11.92
C SER A 221 19.47 -24.48 -12.69
N GLY A 222 20.25 -23.69 -13.43
CA GLY A 222 21.37 -24.17 -14.26
C GLY A 222 22.76 -23.99 -13.63
N SER A 223 23.79 -24.15 -14.47
CA SER A 223 25.20 -23.96 -14.09
C SER A 223 25.63 -22.49 -14.02
N THR A 224 24.79 -21.55 -14.43
CA THR A 224 25.08 -20.12 -14.32
C THR A 224 24.83 -19.64 -12.90
N MET A 225 25.85 -19.07 -12.26
CA MET A 225 25.77 -18.50 -10.92
C MET A 225 25.03 -17.16 -10.95
N THR A 226 23.70 -17.18 -10.78
CA THR A 226 22.82 -16.01 -10.93
C THR A 226 21.70 -16.01 -9.90
N ALA A 227 20.99 -14.90 -9.74
CA ALA A 227 19.91 -14.73 -8.77
C ALA A 227 18.79 -15.77 -8.93
N LYS A 228 18.31 -16.33 -7.80
CA LYS A 228 17.13 -17.21 -7.75
C LYS A 228 15.84 -16.51 -8.19
N GLY A 229 15.64 -15.28 -7.70
CA GLY A 229 14.61 -14.37 -8.21
C GLY A 229 15.25 -13.09 -8.72
N ARG A 230 15.36 -12.95 -10.04
CA ARG A 230 15.96 -11.79 -10.70
C ARG A 230 14.89 -10.73 -10.92
N TYR A 231 15.08 -9.49 -10.45
CA TYR A 231 14.14 -8.39 -10.71
C TYR A 231 14.01 -8.08 -12.21
N GLY A 232 15.11 -7.67 -12.86
CA GLY A 232 15.21 -7.43 -14.31
C GLY A 232 14.21 -6.41 -14.88
N ASN A 233 14.26 -6.21 -16.21
CA ASN A 233 13.30 -5.37 -16.93
C ASN A 233 12.32 -6.22 -17.74
N SER A 234 11.30 -5.57 -18.32
CA SER A 234 10.23 -6.24 -19.07
C SER A 234 10.69 -7.04 -20.30
N ALA A 235 11.87 -6.75 -20.85
CA ALA A 235 12.43 -7.47 -21.99
C ALA A 235 13.30 -8.69 -21.60
N SER A 236 13.42 -8.98 -20.31
CA SER A 236 14.29 -10.03 -19.79
C SER A 236 13.52 -11.11 -19.04
N PHE A 237 14.01 -12.36 -19.09
CA PHE A 237 13.55 -13.43 -18.20
C PHE A 237 13.89 -13.06 -16.75
N SER A 238 12.87 -12.64 -16.02
CA SER A 238 12.95 -11.88 -14.77
C SER A 238 11.55 -11.70 -14.18
N ILE A 239 11.46 -11.31 -12.90
CA ILE A 239 10.18 -11.17 -12.19
C ILE A 239 9.29 -10.17 -12.94
N VAL A 240 9.87 -9.05 -13.38
CA VAL A 240 9.15 -8.02 -14.13
C VAL A 240 8.67 -8.56 -15.47
N GLY A 241 9.56 -9.05 -16.33
CA GLY A 241 9.18 -9.52 -17.67
C GLY A 241 8.17 -10.67 -17.63
N ASN A 242 8.42 -11.67 -16.79
CA ASN A 242 7.58 -12.85 -16.67
C ASN A 242 6.18 -12.53 -16.12
N THR A 243 6.08 -11.67 -15.11
CA THR A 243 4.77 -11.27 -14.56
C THR A 243 4.02 -10.36 -15.52
N ASP A 244 4.72 -9.53 -16.29
CA ASP A 244 4.10 -8.66 -17.31
C ASP A 244 3.39 -9.48 -18.39
N ASP A 245 3.89 -10.67 -18.72
CA ASP A 245 3.22 -11.61 -19.63
C ASP A 245 1.88 -12.12 -19.07
N TYR A 246 1.74 -12.30 -17.74
CA TYR A 246 0.46 -12.65 -17.12
C TYR A 246 -0.55 -11.51 -17.24
N ILE A 247 -0.10 -10.27 -17.05
CA ILE A 247 -0.94 -9.08 -17.20
C ILE A 247 -1.36 -8.92 -18.67
N ALA A 248 -0.42 -9.06 -19.60
CA ALA A 248 -0.68 -9.03 -21.05
C ALA A 248 -1.68 -10.11 -21.49
N ALA A 249 -1.68 -11.27 -20.81
CA ALA A 249 -2.64 -12.35 -21.05
C ALA A 249 -4.05 -12.05 -20.49
N GLY A 250 -4.23 -10.98 -19.72
CA GLY A 250 -5.52 -10.54 -19.17
C GLY A 250 -5.76 -10.90 -17.71
N ILE A 251 -4.74 -11.28 -16.95
CA ILE A 251 -4.84 -11.35 -15.48
C ILE A 251 -4.80 -9.93 -14.91
N PRO A 252 -5.82 -9.49 -14.14
CA PRO A 252 -5.80 -8.16 -13.56
C PRO A 252 -4.65 -7.98 -12.56
N PRO A 253 -3.90 -6.86 -12.59
CA PRO A 253 -2.79 -6.61 -11.67
C PRO A 253 -3.15 -6.81 -10.19
N GLU A 254 -4.33 -6.35 -9.78
CA GLU A 254 -4.86 -6.46 -8.42
C GLU A 254 -5.13 -7.91 -7.96
N LYS A 255 -5.11 -8.88 -8.88
CA LYS A 255 -5.17 -10.33 -8.56
C LYS A 255 -3.81 -11.01 -8.52
N ILE A 256 -2.72 -10.33 -8.86
CA ILE A 256 -1.38 -10.92 -8.90
C ILE A 256 -0.70 -10.79 -7.54
N VAL A 257 -0.22 -11.91 -7.01
CA VAL A 257 0.58 -12.00 -5.78
C VAL A 257 1.94 -12.61 -6.14
N ILE A 258 3.01 -11.82 -6.25
CA ILE A 258 4.29 -12.35 -6.75
C ILE A 258 5.02 -13.14 -5.66
N ALA A 259 5.46 -14.35 -5.96
CA ALA A 259 6.26 -15.13 -5.00
C ALA A 259 7.76 -14.78 -5.06
N LEU A 260 8.39 -14.50 -3.92
CA LEU A 260 9.84 -14.29 -3.76
C LEU A 260 10.53 -15.39 -2.92
N PRO A 261 11.81 -15.68 -3.17
CA PRO A 261 12.53 -16.69 -2.41
C PRO A 261 13.15 -16.08 -1.13
N PHE A 262 12.97 -16.75 0.00
CA PHE A 262 13.77 -16.54 1.21
C PHE A 262 15.01 -17.43 1.27
N TYR A 263 15.24 -18.26 0.25
CA TYR A 263 16.42 -19.10 0.16
C TYR A 263 17.45 -18.51 -0.81
N THR A 264 18.69 -18.98 -0.67
CA THR A 264 19.85 -18.54 -1.43
C THR A 264 20.26 -19.60 -2.45
N GLY A 265 20.93 -19.16 -3.52
CA GLY A 265 21.51 -20.06 -4.52
C GLY A 265 22.98 -20.34 -4.21
N LEU A 266 23.40 -21.61 -4.18
CA LEU A 266 24.79 -22.00 -3.92
C LEU A 266 25.41 -22.77 -5.08
N TRP A 267 26.58 -22.33 -5.52
CA TRP A 267 27.37 -23.00 -6.54
C TRP A 267 28.82 -23.20 -6.09
N THR A 268 29.39 -24.32 -6.53
CA THR A 268 30.81 -24.62 -6.38
C THR A 268 31.53 -24.36 -7.69
N THR A 269 32.70 -23.74 -7.66
CA THR A 269 33.53 -23.55 -8.86
C THR A 269 35.02 -23.57 -8.51
N THR A 270 35.87 -23.95 -9.46
CA THR A 270 37.34 -23.82 -9.37
C THR A 270 37.86 -22.57 -10.06
N SER A 271 36.96 -21.78 -10.66
CA SER A 271 37.24 -20.45 -11.19
C SER A 271 37.23 -19.41 -10.05
N THR A 272 37.32 -18.13 -10.40
CA THR A 272 37.27 -17.04 -9.40
C THR A 272 35.97 -17.04 -8.59
N GLY A 273 34.87 -17.63 -9.06
CA GLY A 273 33.61 -17.62 -8.33
C GLY A 273 32.98 -16.24 -8.32
N SER A 274 32.70 -15.70 -9.51
CA SER A 274 32.02 -14.42 -9.68
C SER A 274 30.62 -14.60 -10.25
N TYR A 275 29.72 -13.66 -9.94
CA TYR A 275 28.38 -13.63 -10.51
C TYR A 275 28.40 -13.75 -12.05
N GLY A 276 27.48 -14.54 -12.61
CA GLY A 276 27.35 -14.79 -14.04
C GLY A 276 28.33 -15.83 -14.62
N GLN A 277 29.33 -16.28 -13.85
CA GLN A 277 30.21 -17.36 -14.29
C GLN A 277 29.56 -18.75 -14.14
N THR A 278 30.22 -19.76 -14.70
CA THR A 278 29.80 -21.17 -14.60
C THR A 278 30.27 -21.79 -13.28
N GLY A 279 29.35 -22.48 -12.62
CA GLY A 279 29.59 -23.33 -11.46
C GLY A 279 28.71 -24.58 -11.51
N THR A 280 28.96 -25.49 -10.57
CA THR A 280 28.10 -26.65 -10.33
C THR A 280 27.15 -26.30 -9.19
N ALA A 281 25.84 -26.35 -9.47
CA ALA A 281 24.82 -26.17 -8.45
C ALA A 281 25.07 -27.18 -7.32
N TYR A 282 25.14 -26.69 -6.09
CA TYR A 282 25.44 -27.52 -4.93
C TYR A 282 24.22 -27.74 -4.04
N SER A 283 23.53 -26.66 -3.66
CA SER A 283 22.40 -26.69 -2.74
C SER A 283 21.69 -25.32 -2.67
N ALA A 284 20.74 -25.18 -1.74
CA ALA A 284 20.17 -23.92 -1.28
C ALA A 284 20.60 -23.63 0.16
N GLY A 285 20.64 -22.36 0.54
CA GLY A 285 20.89 -21.90 1.92
C GLY A 285 19.81 -20.95 2.39
N GLY A 286 19.85 -20.55 3.67
CA GLY A 286 18.86 -19.64 4.26
C GLY A 286 19.26 -18.16 4.17
N TYR A 287 18.25 -17.29 4.15
CA TYR A 287 18.40 -15.84 4.26
C TYR A 287 19.15 -15.45 5.53
N ASN A 288 18.81 -16.07 6.67
CA ASN A 288 19.46 -15.80 7.97
C ASN A 288 20.98 -16.01 7.91
N GLN A 289 21.41 -17.12 7.30
CA GLN A 289 22.84 -17.45 7.19
C GLN A 289 23.59 -16.45 6.33
N ALA A 290 23.05 -16.06 5.17
CA ALA A 290 23.72 -15.12 4.28
C ALA A 290 23.86 -13.71 4.91
N ASN A 291 22.83 -13.28 5.64
CA ASN A 291 22.89 -12.03 6.40
C ASN A 291 23.95 -12.10 7.52
N PHE A 292 24.01 -13.20 8.25
CA PHE A 292 25.06 -13.42 9.26
C PHE A 292 26.45 -13.38 8.64
N ASP A 293 26.66 -14.11 7.54
CA ASP A 293 27.95 -14.26 6.89
C ASP A 293 28.52 -12.93 6.37
N THR A 294 27.65 -12.00 5.99
CA THR A 294 28.03 -10.73 5.38
C THR A 294 27.98 -9.54 6.34
N THR A 295 27.43 -9.71 7.55
CA THR A 295 27.22 -8.58 8.49
C THR A 295 27.79 -8.84 9.89
N TYR A 296 27.57 -10.02 10.47
CA TYR A 296 27.75 -10.23 11.91
C TYR A 296 28.85 -11.23 12.28
N LYS A 297 29.29 -12.08 11.34
CA LYS A 297 30.39 -13.01 11.63
C LYS A 297 31.69 -12.27 11.95
N ALA A 298 32.64 -12.95 12.60
CA ALA A 298 33.86 -12.33 13.12
C ALA A 298 34.70 -11.57 12.07
N THR A 299 34.76 -12.10 10.84
CA THR A 299 35.36 -11.44 9.68
C THR A 299 34.35 -11.53 8.53
N PRO A 300 33.39 -10.58 8.42
CA PRO A 300 32.32 -10.66 7.42
C PRO A 300 32.83 -10.86 6.00
N ASP A 301 32.14 -11.68 5.21
CA ASP A 301 32.44 -11.83 3.80
C ASP A 301 32.07 -10.53 3.10
N ALA A 302 32.95 -10.09 2.22
CA ALA A 302 32.62 -8.98 1.34
C ALA A 302 31.41 -9.38 0.47
N LYS A 303 30.31 -8.63 0.63
CA LYS A 303 29.15 -8.72 -0.24
C LYS A 303 29.32 -7.78 -1.44
N PHE A 304 28.86 -8.21 -2.60
CA PHE A 304 28.94 -7.50 -3.86
C PHE A 304 27.56 -7.41 -4.50
N ASP A 305 27.33 -6.35 -5.27
CA ASP A 305 26.17 -6.25 -6.14
C ASP A 305 26.29 -7.21 -7.33
N SER A 306 25.14 -7.69 -7.81
CA SER A 306 25.07 -8.42 -9.07
C SER A 306 25.50 -7.55 -10.25
N SER A 307 26.01 -8.19 -11.29
CA SER A 307 26.22 -7.56 -12.59
C SER A 307 25.39 -8.32 -13.64
N PRO A 308 24.40 -7.68 -14.28
CA PRO A 308 24.01 -6.26 -14.16
C PRO A 308 23.32 -5.92 -12.82
N LEU A 309 23.33 -4.62 -12.48
CA LEU A 309 22.81 -4.08 -11.22
C LEU A 309 21.29 -4.20 -11.09
N ASP A 310 20.56 -4.19 -12.22
CA ASP A 310 19.09 -4.26 -12.28
C ASP A 310 18.52 -5.64 -11.90
N HIS A 311 19.36 -6.63 -11.63
CA HIS A 311 18.91 -7.89 -11.05
C HIS A 311 18.51 -7.74 -9.58
N TYR A 312 19.00 -6.69 -8.91
CA TYR A 312 18.83 -6.43 -7.48
C TYR A 312 19.00 -7.72 -6.67
N THR A 313 20.23 -8.22 -6.63
CA THR A 313 20.61 -9.31 -5.74
C THR A 313 22.03 -9.05 -5.22
N LYS A 314 22.33 -9.55 -4.04
CA LYS A 314 23.68 -9.55 -3.50
C LYS A 314 24.31 -10.92 -3.70
N TRP A 315 25.63 -10.95 -3.73
CA TRP A 315 26.37 -12.20 -3.70
C TRP A 315 27.66 -12.06 -2.90
N TYR A 316 28.11 -13.18 -2.35
CA TYR A 316 29.41 -13.30 -1.73
C TYR A 316 30.05 -14.63 -2.13
N ARG A 317 31.34 -14.75 -1.85
CA ARG A 317 32.09 -15.98 -2.07
C ARG A 317 33.06 -16.23 -0.94
N TYR A 318 33.37 -17.49 -0.71
CA TYR A 318 34.43 -17.89 0.21
C TYR A 318 35.19 -19.09 -0.34
N LEU A 319 36.47 -19.18 0.02
CA LEU A 319 37.31 -20.31 -0.36
C LEU A 319 36.96 -21.51 0.51
N VAL A 320 36.64 -22.64 -0.13
CA VAL A 320 36.33 -23.90 0.57
C VAL A 320 37.62 -24.70 0.80
N SER A 321 38.38 -24.95 -0.27
CA SER A 321 39.68 -25.64 -0.22
C SER A 321 40.42 -25.50 -1.57
N GLY A 322 41.75 -25.45 -1.57
CA GLY A 322 42.54 -25.36 -2.80
C GLY A 322 42.11 -24.18 -3.69
N PRO A 323 41.78 -24.38 -4.98
CA PRO A 323 41.19 -23.36 -5.86
C PRO A 323 39.65 -23.35 -5.85
N THR A 324 38.99 -24.12 -4.98
CA THR A 324 37.54 -24.28 -4.96
C THR A 324 36.86 -23.21 -4.13
N TYR A 325 36.01 -22.42 -4.78
CA TYR A 325 35.16 -21.41 -4.18
C TYR A 325 33.72 -21.88 -4.03
N ARG A 326 33.06 -21.38 -2.99
CA ARG A 326 31.61 -21.30 -2.88
C ARG A 326 31.15 -19.91 -3.30
N LEU A 327 30.16 -19.81 -4.17
CA LEU A 327 29.41 -18.58 -4.41
C LEU A 327 27.99 -18.74 -3.88
N VAL A 328 27.50 -17.70 -3.21
CA VAL A 328 26.15 -17.60 -2.67
C VAL A 328 25.47 -16.36 -3.25
N THR A 329 24.31 -16.51 -3.88
CA THR A 329 23.44 -15.38 -4.26
C THR A 329 22.26 -15.30 -3.30
N PHE A 330 21.98 -14.11 -2.79
CA PHE A 330 20.95 -13.90 -1.77
C PHE A 330 20.34 -12.50 -1.90
N ASP A 331 19.22 -12.31 -1.22
CA ASP A 331 18.68 -10.98 -0.99
C ASP A 331 19.06 -10.51 0.41
N ASP A 332 19.48 -9.27 0.54
CA ASP A 332 19.57 -8.57 1.83
C ASP A 332 18.38 -7.61 1.98
N PHE A 333 18.34 -6.81 3.05
CA PHE A 333 17.26 -5.84 3.27
C PHE A 333 17.00 -4.95 2.03
N GLU A 334 18.06 -4.42 1.40
CA GLU A 334 17.95 -3.50 0.27
C GLU A 334 17.36 -4.17 -0.97
N THR A 335 17.89 -5.33 -1.36
CA THR A 335 17.42 -6.00 -2.58
C THR A 335 16.05 -6.65 -2.41
N LEU A 336 15.74 -7.11 -1.20
CA LEU A 336 14.40 -7.58 -0.86
C LEU A 336 13.38 -6.44 -0.93
N GLU A 337 13.73 -5.27 -0.37
CA GLU A 337 12.89 -4.07 -0.43
C GLU A 337 12.62 -3.64 -1.88
N TYR A 338 13.63 -3.66 -2.77
CA TYR A 338 13.45 -3.37 -4.20
C TYR A 338 12.38 -4.26 -4.82
N LYS A 339 12.44 -5.56 -4.53
CA LYS A 339 11.50 -6.54 -5.06
C LYS A 339 10.11 -6.39 -4.44
N MET A 340 10.01 -6.08 -3.16
CA MET A 340 8.72 -5.89 -2.50
C MET A 340 8.00 -4.61 -2.96
N ARG A 341 8.74 -3.54 -3.26
CA ARG A 341 8.15 -2.25 -3.72
C ARG A 341 7.50 -2.32 -5.09
N MET A 342 7.86 -3.27 -5.96
CA MET A 342 7.20 -3.43 -7.27
C MET A 342 5.69 -3.68 -7.17
N VAL A 343 5.25 -4.23 -6.04
CA VAL A 343 3.83 -4.48 -5.75
C VAL A 343 3.06 -3.18 -5.51
N LYS A 344 3.73 -2.11 -5.07
CA LYS A 344 3.12 -0.80 -4.81
C LYS A 344 2.95 0.05 -6.07
N SER A 345 3.76 -0.18 -7.09
CA SER A 345 3.72 0.52 -8.38
C SER A 345 4.42 -0.36 -9.41
N TRP A 346 3.63 -1.11 -10.19
CA TRP A 346 4.16 -2.09 -11.14
C TRP A 346 5.07 -1.44 -12.20
N PRO A 347 6.32 -1.90 -12.37
CA PRO A 347 7.27 -1.32 -13.33
C PRO A 347 7.18 -1.93 -14.74
N GLY A 348 6.39 -2.99 -14.94
CA GLY A 348 6.24 -3.67 -16.23
C GLY A 348 5.51 -2.82 -17.27
N ALA A 349 5.60 -3.19 -18.54
CA ALA A 349 5.05 -2.38 -19.63
C ALA A 349 3.52 -2.44 -19.67
N ASN A 350 2.93 -3.57 -19.28
CA ASN A 350 1.49 -3.75 -19.20
C ASN A 350 1.01 -3.30 -17.81
N SER A 351 0.03 -2.40 -17.76
CA SER A 351 -0.51 -1.89 -16.49
C SER A 351 0.53 -1.18 -15.61
N LYS A 352 1.51 -0.52 -16.23
CA LYS A 352 2.56 0.23 -15.53
C LYS A 352 1.96 1.23 -14.52
N GLY A 353 2.49 1.23 -13.30
CA GLY A 353 1.99 2.02 -12.18
C GLY A 353 0.84 1.36 -11.41
N LYS A 354 0.16 0.33 -11.92
CA LYS A 354 -0.88 -0.36 -11.13
C LYS A 354 -0.26 -1.02 -9.91
N ARG A 355 -1.00 -1.04 -8.81
CA ARG A 355 -0.68 -1.86 -7.64
C ARG A 355 -1.02 -3.31 -7.92
N LEU A 356 -0.17 -4.22 -7.48
CA LEU A 356 -0.47 -5.65 -7.52
C LEU A 356 -1.29 -6.08 -6.30
N GLY A 357 -1.87 -7.27 -6.35
CA GLY A 357 -2.63 -7.88 -5.26
C GLY A 357 -1.80 -8.21 -4.02
N GLY A 358 -0.50 -8.46 -4.16
CA GLY A 358 0.39 -8.69 -3.02
C GLY A 358 1.73 -9.34 -3.36
N ILE A 359 2.35 -9.89 -2.32
CA ILE A 359 3.58 -10.66 -2.38
C ILE A 359 3.39 -12.01 -1.65
N ALA A 360 4.09 -13.04 -2.12
CA ALA A 360 4.20 -14.34 -1.49
C ALA A 360 5.68 -14.67 -1.20
N PHE A 361 5.93 -15.55 -0.24
CA PHE A 361 7.30 -15.96 0.11
C PHE A 361 7.46 -17.45 0.31
N TRP A 362 8.44 -18.04 -0.39
CA TRP A 362 8.92 -19.39 -0.14
C TRP A 362 10.29 -19.35 0.52
N SER A 363 10.43 -19.76 1.77
CA SER A 363 9.41 -20.13 2.74
C SER A 363 9.87 -19.68 4.12
N LEU A 364 8.98 -19.69 5.10
CA LEU A 364 9.29 -19.20 6.46
C LEU A 364 10.46 -19.95 7.12
N SER A 365 10.72 -21.21 6.72
CA SER A 365 11.84 -21.99 7.27
C SER A 365 13.21 -21.38 6.96
N TRP A 366 13.34 -20.58 5.92
CA TRP A 366 14.64 -20.00 5.51
C TRP A 366 14.99 -18.70 6.23
N ILE A 367 14.02 -18.14 6.97
CA ILE A 367 14.21 -16.97 7.85
C ILE A 367 14.15 -17.36 9.33
N VAL A 368 14.15 -18.66 9.64
CA VAL A 368 14.12 -19.22 11.00
C VAL A 368 15.31 -20.17 11.17
N GLU A 369 16.07 -20.00 12.25
CA GLU A 369 17.04 -20.98 12.73
C GLU A 369 16.60 -21.48 14.10
N THR A 370 16.64 -22.78 14.35
CA THR A 370 16.13 -23.40 15.60
C THR A 370 17.24 -23.75 16.59
N SER A 371 18.48 -23.37 16.27
CA SER A 371 19.65 -23.53 17.12
C SER A 371 20.42 -22.22 17.24
N SER A 372 20.75 -21.81 18.46
CA SER A 372 21.45 -20.54 18.75
C SER A 372 22.32 -20.66 19.98
N VAL A 373 23.08 -19.62 20.30
CA VAL A 373 23.80 -19.50 21.58
C VAL A 373 23.27 -18.31 22.38
N ASP A 374 22.96 -18.53 23.65
CA ASP A 374 22.64 -17.46 24.60
C ASP A 374 23.90 -16.64 24.93
N PRO A 375 23.91 -15.32 24.69
CA PRO A 375 25.05 -14.48 25.03
C PRO A 375 25.37 -14.38 26.53
N ASN A 376 24.42 -14.69 27.41
CA ASN A 376 24.62 -14.80 28.86
C ASN A 376 25.18 -16.17 29.30
N ASN A 377 25.15 -17.18 28.42
CA ASN A 377 25.57 -18.54 28.73
C ASN A 377 26.31 -19.21 27.57
N THR A 378 27.34 -18.53 27.05
CA THR A 378 28.13 -19.06 25.92
C THR A 378 28.83 -20.39 26.23
N GLY A 379 29.02 -20.72 27.52
CA GLY A 379 29.59 -21.99 27.97
C GLY A 379 28.69 -23.21 27.69
N ALA A 380 27.38 -23.01 27.53
CA ALA A 380 26.45 -24.07 27.14
C ALA A 380 26.55 -24.45 25.66
N GLY A 381 27.21 -23.64 24.83
CA GLY A 381 27.28 -23.84 23.39
C GLY A 381 25.92 -23.72 22.70
N SER A 382 25.73 -24.45 21.61
CA SER A 382 24.48 -24.43 20.82
C SER A 382 23.30 -25.02 21.61
N GLN A 383 22.22 -24.26 21.68
CA GLN A 383 20.98 -24.57 22.39
C GLN A 383 19.80 -24.56 21.40
N SER A 384 18.68 -25.21 21.75
CA SER A 384 17.44 -25.17 20.96
C SER A 384 16.70 -23.85 21.16
N LEU A 385 17.29 -22.77 20.67
CA LEU A 385 16.75 -21.42 20.72
C LEU A 385 16.48 -20.93 19.31
N THR A 386 15.34 -20.25 19.11
CA THR A 386 14.90 -19.82 17.79
C THR A 386 15.38 -18.40 17.47
N ARG A 387 16.14 -18.24 16.38
CA ARG A 387 16.49 -16.96 15.76
C ARG A 387 15.63 -16.74 14.52
N THR A 388 15.11 -15.53 14.34
CA THR A 388 14.26 -15.20 13.20
C THR A 388 14.66 -13.84 12.63
N ALA A 389 14.90 -13.74 11.33
CA ALA A 389 15.17 -12.44 10.69
C ALA A 389 13.98 -11.49 10.84
N SER A 390 14.29 -10.27 11.28
CA SER A 390 13.30 -9.22 11.54
C SER A 390 12.93 -8.41 10.30
N GLU A 391 13.93 -8.19 9.45
CA GLU A 391 13.91 -7.35 8.27
C GLU A 391 12.75 -7.67 7.29
N PRO A 392 12.51 -8.94 6.88
CA PRO A 392 11.40 -9.25 5.99
C PRO A 392 10.04 -8.87 6.57
N TYR A 393 9.82 -9.12 7.85
CA TYR A 393 8.54 -8.80 8.49
C TYR A 393 8.32 -7.30 8.65
N MET A 394 9.38 -6.56 8.93
CA MET A 394 9.34 -5.09 8.96
C MET A 394 8.95 -4.53 7.59
N LEU A 395 9.55 -5.04 6.51
CA LEU A 395 9.16 -4.65 5.15
C LEU A 395 7.70 -4.98 4.85
N MET A 396 7.20 -6.13 5.29
CA MET A 396 5.78 -6.50 5.11
C MET A 396 4.85 -5.55 5.87
N GLU A 397 5.19 -5.17 7.10
CA GLU A 397 4.42 -4.24 7.92
C GLU A 397 4.42 -2.82 7.33
N GLU A 398 5.59 -2.33 6.94
CA GLU A 398 5.74 -0.93 6.53
C GLU A 398 5.28 -0.69 5.08
N LEU A 399 5.62 -1.59 4.14
CA LEU A 399 5.36 -1.36 2.71
C LEU A 399 3.89 -1.58 2.32
N TYR A 400 3.19 -2.47 3.02
CA TYR A 400 1.83 -2.92 2.68
C TYR A 400 0.77 -2.47 3.68
N ALA A 401 1.16 -1.68 4.67
CA ALA A 401 0.22 -0.89 5.44
C ALA A 401 -0.53 0.08 4.51
N PRO A 402 -1.83 0.36 4.77
CA PRO A 402 -2.55 1.41 4.13
C PRO A 402 -1.79 2.71 4.28
N ALA A 403 -1.91 3.54 3.28
CA ALA A 403 -1.27 4.83 3.24
C ALA A 403 -1.51 5.71 4.47
N SER A 404 -2.70 5.66 5.06
CA SER A 404 -3.08 6.40 6.27
C SER A 404 -2.63 5.73 7.56
N TYR A 405 -2.18 4.47 7.50
CA TYR A 405 -1.74 3.70 8.64
C TYR A 405 -0.25 3.92 8.90
N ARG A 406 0.08 4.25 10.16
CA ARG A 406 1.44 4.60 10.59
C ARG A 406 1.89 3.88 11.86
N ASN A 407 1.09 2.96 12.38
CA ASN A 407 1.36 2.26 13.63
C ASN A 407 1.70 0.79 13.37
N TYR A 408 2.93 0.52 13.01
CA TYR A 408 3.38 -0.82 12.62
C TYR A 408 3.51 -1.73 13.83
N ARG A 409 3.25 -3.04 13.66
CA ARG A 409 3.32 -4.01 14.74
C ARG A 409 4.74 -4.58 14.84
N ALA A 410 5.35 -4.49 16.02
CA ALA A 410 6.60 -5.20 16.34
C ALA A 410 6.32 -6.54 17.04
N GLU A 411 5.35 -6.54 17.97
CA GLU A 411 4.93 -7.71 18.76
C GLU A 411 3.45 -7.56 19.10
N THR A 412 2.70 -8.67 19.09
CA THR A 412 1.26 -8.68 19.41
C THR A 412 0.91 -9.58 20.58
N PHE A 413 1.86 -10.39 21.09
CA PHE A 413 1.65 -11.26 22.25
C PHE A 413 0.41 -12.18 22.20
N GLU A 414 -0.16 -12.40 21.02
CA GLU A 414 -1.41 -13.14 20.77
C GLU A 414 -1.28 -14.68 20.89
N HIS A 415 -0.19 -15.17 21.49
CA HIS A 415 0.09 -16.60 21.60
C HIS A 415 -0.73 -17.24 22.72
N ILE A 416 -1.05 -18.53 22.56
CA ILE A 416 -1.92 -19.28 23.50
C ILE A 416 -1.19 -20.41 24.25
N SER A 417 0.03 -20.78 23.84
CA SER A 417 0.76 -21.90 24.44
C SER A 417 1.51 -21.56 25.72
N ALA A 418 1.16 -22.18 26.85
CA ALA A 418 1.81 -21.99 28.16
C ALA A 418 3.16 -22.72 28.34
N ASP A 419 3.80 -23.17 27.25
CA ASP A 419 5.06 -23.91 27.30
C ASP A 419 6.22 -22.99 27.74
N THR A 420 7.04 -23.46 28.69
CA THR A 420 7.97 -22.66 29.50
C THR A 420 9.36 -22.47 28.88
N GLU A 421 9.72 -23.20 27.82
CA GLU A 421 10.97 -22.97 27.06
C GLU A 421 10.85 -23.34 25.57
N GLN A 422 9.69 -23.83 25.12
CA GLN A 422 9.44 -24.23 23.73
C GLN A 422 8.18 -23.57 23.12
N GLY A 423 7.56 -22.62 23.83
CA GLY A 423 6.44 -21.79 23.39
C GLY A 423 6.54 -20.34 23.90
N PHE A 424 5.72 -19.44 23.32
CA PHE A 424 5.99 -18.00 23.12
C PHE A 424 7.24 -17.71 22.29
N ASN A 425 7.33 -16.52 21.67
CA ASN A 425 8.54 -16.06 20.98
C ASN A 425 9.70 -16.28 21.95
N ALA A 426 10.50 -17.35 21.74
CA ALA A 426 11.41 -18.01 22.70
C ALA A 426 12.55 -17.10 23.22
N ARG A 427 12.44 -15.83 22.88
CA ARG A 427 13.34 -14.72 23.08
C ARG A 427 12.82 -13.74 24.11
N TRP A 428 11.51 -13.63 24.34
CA TRP A 428 11.02 -12.99 25.56
C TRP A 428 11.37 -13.89 26.74
N ARG A 429 12.13 -13.38 27.72
CA ARG A 429 12.63 -14.14 28.88
C ARG A 429 11.85 -13.84 30.14
N ASP A 430 11.91 -14.76 31.11
CA ASP A 430 11.26 -14.51 32.38
C ASP A 430 11.94 -13.33 33.09
N PRO A 431 11.20 -12.57 33.91
CA PRO A 431 11.75 -11.40 34.59
C PRO A 431 12.82 -11.71 35.65
N ASP A 432 13.21 -12.97 35.84
CA ASP A 432 14.26 -13.42 36.74
C ASP A 432 15.45 -14.08 36.00
N GLU A 433 15.43 -14.10 34.66
CA GLU A 433 16.44 -14.72 33.80
C GLU A 433 17.47 -13.69 33.25
N GLY A 434 17.64 -12.56 33.94
CA GLY A 434 18.61 -11.52 33.60
C GLY A 434 19.72 -11.36 34.64
N PRO A 435 21.00 -11.19 34.24
CA PRO A 435 22.04 -10.79 35.17
C PRO A 435 21.81 -9.40 35.80
N ASP A 436 20.89 -8.61 35.26
CA ASP A 436 20.55 -7.27 35.76
C ASP A 436 19.49 -7.25 36.87
N ASP A 437 18.85 -8.38 37.13
CA ASP A 437 17.74 -8.51 38.07
C ASP A 437 18.22 -8.29 39.51
N GLN A 438 17.47 -7.51 40.28
CA GLN A 438 17.81 -7.13 41.65
C GLN A 438 16.63 -7.39 42.56
N ASN A 439 16.85 -8.25 43.57
CA ASN A 439 15.85 -8.62 44.57
C ASN A 439 14.56 -9.17 43.95
N VAL A 440 14.66 -9.93 42.85
CA VAL A 440 13.53 -10.64 42.22
C VAL A 440 13.39 -12.03 42.85
N ASP A 441 12.16 -12.42 43.16
CA ASP A 441 11.83 -13.77 43.62
C ASP A 441 11.67 -14.69 42.39
N THR A 442 12.66 -15.54 42.16
CA THR A 442 12.71 -16.48 41.01
C THR A 442 11.62 -17.55 41.05
N VAL A 443 10.96 -17.76 42.20
CA VAL A 443 9.91 -18.79 42.34
C VAL A 443 8.54 -18.24 41.96
N ASN A 444 8.32 -16.95 42.20
CA ASN A 444 7.01 -16.30 42.06
C ASN A 444 6.97 -15.28 40.90
N THR A 445 7.98 -15.30 40.03
CA THR A 445 8.11 -14.42 38.89
C THR A 445 8.05 -15.28 37.63
N THR A 446 7.16 -14.95 36.71
CA THR A 446 6.90 -15.75 35.50
C THR A 446 6.32 -14.89 34.39
N ARG A 447 6.38 -15.39 33.16
CA ARG A 447 5.57 -14.93 32.03
C ARG A 447 4.63 -16.02 31.53
N ALA A 448 3.43 -15.66 31.10
CA ALA A 448 2.44 -16.62 30.61
C ALA A 448 1.45 -15.98 29.62
N PRO A 449 0.83 -16.79 28.71
CA PRO A 449 -0.37 -16.35 28.01
C PRO A 449 -1.44 -16.01 29.03
N ALA A 450 -2.24 -14.99 28.73
CA ALA A 450 -3.53 -14.82 29.38
C ALA A 450 -4.51 -14.18 28.41
N ALA A 451 -5.80 -14.49 28.59
CA ALA A 451 -6.86 -13.78 27.87
C ALA A 451 -6.79 -12.28 28.16
N ALA A 452 -6.98 -11.47 27.12
CA ALA A 452 -6.96 -10.03 27.24
C ALA A 452 -8.03 -9.54 28.24
N PRO A 453 -7.65 -8.73 29.25
CA PRO A 453 -8.61 -8.17 30.19
C PRO A 453 -9.71 -7.32 29.52
N SER A 454 -10.87 -7.22 30.16
CA SER A 454 -11.97 -6.37 29.67
C SER A 454 -11.51 -4.94 29.39
N GLY A 455 -11.97 -4.36 28.27
CA GLY A 455 -11.55 -3.02 27.83
C GLY A 455 -10.23 -3.00 27.07
N ALA A 456 -9.72 -4.17 26.64
CA ALA A 456 -8.54 -4.28 25.78
C ALA A 456 -8.70 -3.46 24.48
N PRO A 457 -7.57 -3.05 23.87
CA PRO A 457 -7.60 -2.45 22.54
C PRO A 457 -8.35 -3.33 21.53
N SER A 458 -8.92 -2.70 20.50
CA SER A 458 -9.61 -3.43 19.44
C SER A 458 -8.65 -4.40 18.75
N GLY A 459 -9.08 -5.65 18.60
CA GLY A 459 -8.31 -6.73 17.97
C GLY A 459 -7.47 -7.56 18.93
N SER A 460 -7.42 -7.20 20.21
CA SER A 460 -6.70 -7.94 21.25
C SER A 460 -7.49 -9.14 21.77
N ASN A 461 -6.88 -10.32 21.77
CA ASN A 461 -7.51 -11.56 22.27
C ASN A 461 -6.71 -12.15 23.44
N GLU A 462 -5.39 -12.24 23.29
CA GLU A 462 -4.45 -12.68 24.32
C GLU A 462 -3.44 -11.58 24.65
N VAL A 463 -2.82 -11.68 25.82
CA VAL A 463 -1.75 -10.82 26.31
C VAL A 463 -0.63 -11.68 26.88
N MET A 464 0.57 -11.12 26.98
CA MET A 464 1.63 -11.66 27.81
C MET A 464 1.48 -11.14 29.24
N ALA A 465 1.03 -12.00 30.15
CA ALA A 465 0.96 -11.70 31.58
C ALA A 465 2.33 -11.92 32.23
N VAL A 466 2.99 -10.84 32.62
CA VAL A 466 4.25 -10.86 33.36
C VAL A 466 3.96 -10.69 34.84
N THR A 467 4.07 -11.77 35.60
CA THR A 467 3.95 -11.77 37.06
C THR A 467 5.34 -11.56 37.67
N PHE A 468 5.44 -10.66 38.63
CA PHE A 468 6.70 -10.34 39.30
C PHE A 468 6.50 -10.25 40.80
N ARG A 469 7.54 -10.61 41.55
CA ARG A 469 7.58 -10.42 43.00
C ARG A 469 8.98 -9.99 43.41
N PHE A 470 9.06 -8.91 44.19
CA PHE A 470 10.32 -8.43 44.75
C PHE A 470 10.50 -8.85 46.21
N THR A 471 11.72 -9.26 46.59
CA THR A 471 12.08 -9.70 47.93
C THR A 471 12.54 -8.56 48.85
N ALA A 472 13.06 -7.47 48.28
CA ALA A 472 13.55 -6.29 49.01
C ALA A 472 13.58 -5.04 48.10
N THR A 473 13.93 -3.86 48.65
CA THR A 473 14.19 -2.61 47.91
C THR A 473 15.62 -2.12 48.11
N PRO A 474 16.25 -1.44 47.13
CA PRO A 474 15.74 -1.15 45.79
C PRO A 474 15.65 -2.42 44.93
N ASN A 475 14.73 -2.46 43.98
CA ASN A 475 14.54 -3.63 43.12
C ASN A 475 14.28 -3.25 41.67
N ARG A 476 14.65 -4.16 40.77
CA ARG A 476 14.40 -4.04 39.34
C ARG A 476 14.48 -5.40 38.65
N PHE A 477 13.88 -5.48 37.48
CA PHE A 477 14.16 -6.52 36.49
C PHE A 477 14.12 -5.96 35.08
N PHE A 478 14.67 -6.71 34.13
CA PHE A 478 14.60 -6.39 32.70
C PHE A 478 13.82 -7.46 31.92
N PHE A 479 12.54 -7.17 31.64
CA PHE A 479 11.72 -8.01 30.79
C PHE A 479 12.12 -7.78 29.33
N LYS A 480 13.02 -8.65 28.84
CA LYS A 480 13.77 -8.45 27.61
C LYS A 480 13.34 -9.36 26.48
N HIS A 481 13.47 -8.83 25.28
CA HIS A 481 13.56 -9.61 24.06
C HIS A 481 15.05 -9.93 23.83
N GLN A 482 15.46 -11.15 24.17
CA GLN A 482 16.85 -11.58 24.24
C GLN A 482 17.49 -11.64 22.85
N ALA A 483 18.62 -10.96 22.71
CA ALA A 483 19.52 -11.12 21.57
C ALA A 483 20.17 -12.51 21.60
N LEU A 484 20.33 -13.11 20.42
CA LEU A 484 20.91 -14.44 20.28
C LEU A 484 22.15 -14.41 19.39
N MET A 485 23.09 -15.31 19.67
CA MET A 485 24.29 -15.50 18.87
C MET A 485 24.11 -16.62 17.86
N ASP A 486 24.88 -16.54 16.77
CA ASP A 486 25.05 -17.66 15.83
C ASP A 486 25.86 -18.81 16.47
N THR A 487 25.82 -20.00 15.85
CA THR A 487 26.49 -21.21 16.31
C THR A 487 27.96 -21.34 15.88
N GLN A 488 28.49 -20.44 15.05
CA GLN A 488 29.90 -20.43 14.65
C GLN A 488 30.81 -19.85 15.73
N THR A 489 31.95 -20.53 16.00
CA THR A 489 32.94 -20.07 16.99
C THR A 489 34.05 -19.21 16.34
N PRO A 490 34.51 -18.13 16.99
CA PRO A 490 34.00 -17.55 18.24
C PRO A 490 32.60 -16.93 18.04
N TYR A 491 31.68 -17.20 18.97
CA TYR A 491 30.29 -16.76 18.87
C TYR A 491 30.17 -15.24 18.72
N ARG A 492 29.16 -14.80 17.97
CA ARG A 492 28.84 -13.40 17.71
C ARG A 492 27.34 -13.21 17.82
N VAL A 493 26.92 -12.12 18.47
CA VAL A 493 25.51 -11.71 18.47
C VAL A 493 25.13 -11.40 17.04
N ASP A 494 24.07 -12.02 16.54
CA ASP A 494 23.46 -11.55 15.31
C ASP A 494 22.30 -10.63 15.64
N TRP A 495 22.40 -9.41 15.11
CA TRP A 495 21.45 -8.37 15.37
C TRP A 495 20.32 -8.32 14.34
N GLY A 496 20.44 -9.06 13.23
CA GLY A 496 19.37 -9.20 12.24
C GLY A 496 18.14 -9.89 12.82
N ASN A 497 18.30 -10.63 13.93
CA ASN A 497 17.17 -11.22 14.63
C ASN A 497 16.41 -10.26 15.55
N ALA A 498 16.92 -9.08 15.91
CA ALA A 498 16.30 -8.18 16.91
C ALA A 498 14.78 -7.96 16.69
N LEU A 499 14.02 -7.59 17.73
CA LEU A 499 12.56 -7.43 17.60
C LEU A 499 12.17 -6.46 16.49
N VAL A 500 12.83 -5.32 16.35
CA VAL A 500 12.70 -4.43 15.20
C VAL A 500 13.90 -3.50 15.19
N ALA A 501 14.40 -3.17 13.99
CA ALA A 501 15.48 -2.21 13.79
C ALA A 501 14.90 -0.93 13.18
N VAL A 502 15.08 0.19 13.86
CA VAL A 502 14.44 1.46 13.54
C VAL A 502 15.48 2.58 13.50
N THR A 503 15.07 3.72 12.94
CA THR A 503 15.87 4.93 12.98
C THR A 503 15.70 5.63 14.34
N PRO A 504 16.56 6.60 14.71
CA PRO A 504 16.34 7.46 15.88
C PRO A 504 15.06 8.31 15.85
N ARG A 505 14.24 8.18 14.81
CA ARG A 505 13.04 8.99 14.53
C ARG A 505 11.81 8.12 14.52
N THR A 506 11.77 7.25 15.51
CA THR A 506 10.68 6.32 15.72
C THR A 506 10.17 6.50 17.13
N LYS A 507 8.85 6.48 17.27
CA LYS A 507 8.17 6.40 18.55
C LYS A 507 7.71 4.97 18.75
N PHE A 508 8.22 4.35 19.81
CA PHE A 508 7.71 3.07 20.29
C PHE A 508 6.49 3.31 21.17
N LEU A 509 5.51 2.43 21.05
CA LEU A 509 4.29 2.43 21.86
C LEU A 509 4.09 1.02 22.40
N ALA A 510 3.61 0.88 23.63
CA ALA A 510 3.17 -0.39 24.14
C ALA A 510 1.85 -0.23 24.89
N ASP A 511 0.87 -1.05 24.52
CA ASP A 511 -0.39 -1.15 25.23
C ASP A 511 -0.20 -2.13 26.38
N ILE A 512 -0.41 -1.63 27.61
CA ILE A 512 -0.27 -2.42 28.83
C ILE A 512 -1.53 -2.31 29.68
N HIS A 513 -1.81 -3.38 30.42
CA HIS A 513 -2.83 -3.39 31.46
C HIS A 513 -2.21 -3.70 32.81
N VAL A 514 -2.55 -2.86 33.79
CA VAL A 514 -2.11 -3.00 35.17
C VAL A 514 -3.32 -3.44 36.01
N PRO A 515 -3.40 -4.70 36.47
CA PRO A 515 -4.57 -5.18 37.22
C PRO A 515 -4.79 -4.46 38.56
N SER A 516 -3.71 -4.04 39.22
CA SER A 516 -3.77 -3.31 40.49
C SER A 516 -2.61 -2.32 40.61
N GLY A 517 -2.80 -1.24 41.37
CA GLY A 517 -1.76 -0.23 41.53
C GLY A 517 -0.58 -0.71 42.38
N TYR A 518 0.64 -0.57 41.87
CA TYR A 518 1.87 -0.94 42.57
C TYR A 518 2.63 0.31 43.03
N ALA A 519 2.66 0.53 44.35
CA ALA A 519 3.23 1.73 44.96
C ALA A 519 4.73 1.87 44.66
N GLY A 520 5.15 3.07 44.21
CA GLY A 520 6.56 3.36 43.92
C GLY A 520 7.16 2.58 42.76
N THR A 521 6.34 1.89 41.96
CA THR A 521 6.77 1.08 40.81
C THR A 521 6.64 1.85 39.50
N THR A 522 7.66 1.75 38.66
CA THR A 522 7.70 2.34 37.32
C THR A 522 8.10 1.33 36.27
N ILE A 523 7.67 1.57 35.03
CA ILE A 523 8.11 0.87 33.82
C ILE A 523 8.78 1.86 32.87
N ARG A 524 9.83 1.41 32.17
CA ARG A 524 10.53 2.15 31.11
C ARG A 524 10.77 1.23 29.93
N MET A 525 10.66 1.77 28.72
CA MET A 525 11.14 1.08 27.52
C MET A 525 12.66 1.20 27.41
N VAL A 526 13.31 0.13 26.96
CA VAL A 526 14.76 0.04 26.77
C VAL A 526 15.06 -0.29 25.31
N VAL A 527 16.02 0.42 24.74
CA VAL A 527 16.51 0.23 23.37
C VAL A 527 18.02 0.01 23.38
N ARG A 528 18.52 -0.68 22.37
CA ARG A 528 19.93 -0.76 22.04
C ARG A 528 20.22 0.23 20.92
N ASP A 529 21.28 1.03 21.03
CA ASP A 529 21.66 2.02 20.02
C ASP A 529 22.72 1.53 19.01
N GLY A 530 23.21 2.41 18.14
CA GLY A 530 24.22 2.07 17.12
C GLY A 530 25.58 1.65 17.70
N ASN A 531 25.90 2.03 18.93
CA ASN A 531 27.14 1.69 19.63
C ASN A 531 27.01 0.45 20.52
N LEU A 532 25.90 -0.29 20.42
CA LEU A 532 25.59 -1.46 21.26
C LEU A 532 25.31 -1.12 22.72
N GLN A 533 24.94 0.13 23.01
CA GLN A 533 24.64 0.60 24.35
C GLN A 533 23.15 0.50 24.65
N LEU A 534 22.79 0.10 25.86
CA LEU A 534 21.39 0.14 26.30
C LEU A 534 21.01 1.51 26.85
N GLU A 535 19.96 2.08 26.29
CA GLU A 535 19.38 3.36 26.65
C GLU A 535 17.91 3.17 27.03
N LYS A 536 17.41 4.00 27.95
CA LYS A 536 16.02 3.91 28.42
C LYS A 536 15.31 5.26 28.41
N GLY A 537 14.04 5.19 28.04
CA GLY A 537 13.16 6.33 27.93
C GLY A 537 12.54 6.79 29.26
N PRO A 538 11.47 7.61 29.17
CA PRO A 538 10.74 8.11 30.32
C PRO A 538 10.16 7.02 31.23
N ALA A 539 10.02 7.34 32.52
CA ALA A 539 9.38 6.47 33.50
C ALA A 539 7.86 6.65 33.53
N PHE A 540 7.12 5.55 33.41
CA PHE A 540 5.68 5.53 33.57
C PHE A 540 5.30 4.89 34.90
N SER A 541 4.45 5.57 35.69
CA SER A 541 4.01 5.06 36.98
C SER A 541 3.00 3.92 36.83
N LEU A 542 3.16 2.86 37.62
CA LEU A 542 2.24 1.72 37.71
C LEU A 542 1.35 1.77 38.96
N THR A 543 1.17 2.94 39.57
CA THR A 543 0.41 3.12 40.82
C THR A 543 -1.11 3.05 40.67
N THR A 544 -1.60 3.02 39.43
CA THR A 544 -3.03 3.00 39.11
C THR A 544 -3.32 1.79 38.23
N SER A 545 -4.48 1.16 38.45
CA SER A 545 -4.93 0.05 37.62
C SER A 545 -5.50 0.51 36.28
N GLY A 546 -5.69 -0.44 35.37
CA GLY A 546 -6.36 -0.25 34.08
C GLY A 546 -5.42 -0.23 32.88
N TRP A 547 -6.05 -0.16 31.70
CA TRP A 547 -5.38 -0.05 30.41
C TRP A 547 -4.72 1.32 30.23
N ARG A 548 -3.53 1.32 29.64
CA ARG A 548 -2.85 2.53 29.20
C ARG A 548 -1.86 2.20 28.08
N GLN A 549 -1.60 3.20 27.26
CA GLN A 549 -0.49 3.16 26.32
C GLN A 549 0.68 3.93 26.91
N ILE A 550 1.85 3.28 26.96
CA ILE A 550 3.13 3.93 27.28
C ILE A 550 3.92 4.12 25.99
N SER A 551 4.86 5.07 25.97
CA SER A 551 5.64 5.35 24.77
C SER A 551 7.08 5.76 25.04
N PHE A 552 7.93 5.58 24.04
CA PHE A 552 9.26 6.18 23.99
C PHE A 552 9.48 6.75 22.60
N ASP A 553 9.40 8.07 22.50
CA ASP A 553 9.69 8.83 21.31
C ASP A 553 11.20 9.14 21.23
N LEU A 554 11.93 8.35 20.45
CA LEU A 554 13.39 8.44 20.36
C LEU A 554 13.90 9.82 19.94
N ALA A 555 13.08 10.62 19.26
CA ALA A 555 13.46 11.95 18.80
C ALA A 555 13.14 13.07 19.82
N ASN A 556 12.18 12.84 20.72
CA ASN A 556 11.54 13.92 21.48
C ASN A 556 11.56 13.70 23.00
N ASP A 557 11.69 12.46 23.46
CA ASP A 557 11.70 12.13 24.88
C ASP A 557 13.12 12.20 25.47
N PRO A 558 13.25 12.51 26.77
CA PRO A 558 14.53 12.44 27.45
C PRO A 558 15.05 10.99 27.49
N VAL A 559 16.34 10.84 27.16
CA VAL A 559 17.07 9.57 27.15
C VAL A 559 17.94 9.49 28.40
N THR A 560 18.00 8.30 29.01
CA THR A 560 18.86 8.02 30.16
C THR A 560 19.60 6.71 29.98
N ALA A 561 20.82 6.63 30.49
CA ALA A 561 21.63 5.41 30.45
C ALA A 561 20.94 4.23 31.15
N TYR A 562 21.00 3.05 30.55
CA TYR A 562 20.69 1.79 31.21
C TYR A 562 21.99 1.03 31.53
N THR A 563 22.27 0.83 32.82
CA THR A 563 23.43 0.05 33.28
C THR A 563 23.11 -1.44 33.24
N THR A 564 23.90 -2.18 32.46
CA THR A 564 23.68 -3.59 32.15
C THR A 564 24.93 -4.44 32.28
N THR A 565 24.70 -5.71 32.59
CA THR A 565 25.62 -6.83 32.54
C THR A 565 25.12 -7.93 31.59
N GLU A 566 24.04 -7.66 30.85
CA GLU A 566 23.53 -8.55 29.81
C GLU A 566 24.58 -8.79 28.73
N GLY A 567 24.84 -10.06 28.45
CA GLY A 567 25.73 -10.51 27.40
C GLY A 567 25.28 -9.97 26.04
N GLY A 568 26.25 -9.51 25.25
CA GLY A 568 25.99 -8.93 23.93
C GLY A 568 25.69 -7.43 23.94
N TYR A 569 25.43 -6.83 25.12
CA TYR A 569 25.20 -5.39 25.26
C TYR A 569 26.33 -4.70 26.03
N THR A 570 26.35 -3.38 25.97
CA THR A 570 27.20 -2.51 26.79
C THR A 570 26.33 -1.50 27.54
N SER A 571 26.85 -0.96 28.65
CA SER A 571 26.09 0.02 29.45
C SER A 571 25.93 1.34 28.70
N GLY A 572 24.75 1.94 28.88
CA GLY A 572 24.37 3.24 28.32
C GLY A 572 25.22 4.42 28.79
N ASN A 573 25.18 5.49 27.99
CA ASN A 573 25.76 6.80 28.29
C ASN A 573 24.69 7.91 28.37
N GLY A 574 23.42 7.64 28.05
CA GLY A 574 22.33 8.61 28.05
C GLY A 574 22.15 9.37 26.73
N VAL A 575 22.80 8.91 25.66
CA VAL A 575 22.75 9.47 24.31
C VAL A 575 22.32 8.34 23.36
N LEU A 576 21.37 8.63 22.48
CA LEU A 576 21.04 7.69 21.40
C LEU A 576 22.06 7.85 20.27
N ASP A 577 23.04 6.96 20.21
CA ASP A 577 24.02 6.94 19.14
C ASP A 577 23.46 6.26 17.89
N SER A 578 23.65 6.88 16.72
CA SER A 578 23.31 6.30 15.43
C SER A 578 24.35 6.71 14.40
N ALA A 579 24.58 5.85 13.41
CA ALA A 579 25.40 6.14 12.25
C ALA A 579 24.83 7.28 11.37
N GLY A 580 23.62 7.76 11.67
CA GLY A 580 22.97 8.88 10.98
C GLY A 580 22.46 8.52 9.59
N GLY A 581 22.01 9.51 8.82
CA GLY A 581 21.61 9.31 7.42
C GLY A 581 20.46 8.31 7.20
N GLY A 582 19.54 8.18 8.17
CA GLY A 582 18.40 7.25 8.08
C GLY A 582 18.74 5.79 8.39
N LYS A 583 19.91 5.48 8.95
CA LYS A 583 20.27 4.12 9.35
C LYS A 583 19.31 3.56 10.40
N ARG A 584 19.00 2.27 10.26
CA ARG A 584 18.16 1.48 11.17
C ARG A 584 19.03 0.67 12.12
N ASP A 585 19.67 1.36 13.05
CA ASP A 585 20.64 0.79 13.98
C ASP A 585 20.23 0.89 15.45
N ILE A 586 19.03 1.41 15.72
CA ILE A 586 18.38 1.35 17.03
C ILE A 586 17.45 0.15 17.07
N THR A 587 17.54 -0.71 18.09
CA THR A 587 16.67 -1.88 18.23
C THR A 587 15.93 -1.89 19.56
N PHE A 588 14.64 -2.27 19.57
CA PHE A 588 13.88 -2.44 20.80
C PHE A 588 14.41 -3.63 21.60
N ALA A 589 14.74 -3.43 22.88
CA ALA A 589 15.36 -4.44 23.73
C ALA A 589 14.42 -4.99 24.81
N GLY A 590 13.48 -4.19 25.32
CA GLY A 590 12.49 -4.66 26.31
C GLY A 590 12.02 -3.57 27.27
N PHE A 591 11.70 -3.98 28.49
CA PHE A 591 11.15 -3.12 29.54
C PHE A 591 11.90 -3.27 30.86
N GLU A 592 12.39 -2.15 31.41
CA GLU A 592 12.84 -2.09 32.80
C GLU A 592 11.62 -1.86 33.69
N VAL A 593 11.41 -2.73 34.69
CA VAL A 593 10.46 -2.48 35.78
C VAL A 593 11.26 -2.33 37.06
N SER A 594 11.02 -1.25 37.80
CA SER A 594 11.72 -0.97 39.05
C SER A 594 10.75 -0.46 40.10
N SER A 595 11.03 -0.77 41.37
CA SER A 595 10.26 -0.25 42.48
C SER A 595 11.14 0.20 43.65
N THR A 596 10.64 1.23 44.33
CA THR A 596 11.14 1.70 45.63
C THR A 596 10.15 1.47 46.76
N GLY A 597 8.94 0.97 46.46
CA GLY A 597 7.84 0.88 47.43
C GLY A 597 7.02 -0.41 47.37
N PHE A 598 7.29 -1.32 46.43
CA PHE A 598 6.56 -2.58 46.26
C PHE A 598 7.48 -3.79 46.49
N THR A 599 7.18 -4.58 47.53
CA THR A 599 7.91 -5.81 47.91
C THR A 599 6.99 -6.79 48.62
N GLY A 600 7.36 -8.07 48.61
CA GLY A 600 6.70 -9.10 49.41
C GLY A 600 5.28 -9.47 48.95
N SER A 601 4.83 -8.94 47.80
CA SER A 601 3.56 -9.24 47.15
C SER A 601 3.78 -9.47 45.65
N ASN A 602 2.88 -10.21 45.01
CA ASN A 602 2.93 -10.44 43.57
C ASN A 602 2.26 -9.26 42.85
N GLY A 603 2.93 -8.73 41.84
CA GLY A 603 2.34 -7.83 40.86
C GLY A 603 2.27 -8.51 39.50
N THR A 604 1.41 -7.99 38.64
CA THR A 604 1.28 -8.44 37.25
C THR A 604 1.20 -7.24 36.32
N ILE A 605 1.86 -7.33 35.16
CA ILE A 605 1.71 -6.40 34.04
C ILE A 605 1.32 -7.24 32.83
N ASN A 606 0.21 -6.90 32.19
CA ASN A 606 -0.22 -7.56 30.97
C ASN A 606 0.24 -6.72 29.78
N PHE A 607 1.06 -7.30 28.91
CA PHE A 607 1.52 -6.68 27.67
C PHE A 607 0.65 -7.17 26.52
N ASP A 608 0.00 -6.24 25.85
CA ASP A 608 -0.87 -6.54 24.71
C ASP A 608 -0.11 -6.48 23.39
N ARG A 609 0.55 -5.36 23.11
CA ARG A 609 1.32 -5.21 21.87
C ARG A 609 2.38 -4.16 21.98
N ILE A 610 3.41 -4.29 21.15
CA ILE A 610 4.43 -3.27 20.89
C ILE A 610 4.24 -2.78 19.47
N LEU A 611 4.05 -1.47 19.34
CA LEU A 611 3.92 -0.78 18.07
C LEU A 611 5.09 0.18 17.88
N TYR A 612 5.34 0.55 16.64
CA TYR A 612 6.28 1.61 16.31
C TYR A 612 5.72 2.49 15.19
N THR A 613 6.01 3.79 15.26
CA THR A 613 5.53 4.77 14.29
C THR A 613 6.63 5.79 13.98
N PRO A 614 6.69 6.34 12.76
CA PRO A 614 7.60 7.44 12.45
C PRO A 614 7.33 8.65 13.37
N SER A 615 8.40 9.30 13.82
CA SER A 615 8.34 10.48 14.68
C SER A 615 9.05 11.68 14.05
N ASN A 616 8.43 12.85 14.15
CA ASN A 616 9.01 14.12 13.75
C ASN A 616 9.77 14.75 14.92
N PRO A 617 10.98 15.32 14.70
CA PRO A 617 11.68 16.07 15.74
C PRO A 617 10.84 17.25 16.26
N SER A 618 10.92 17.48 17.57
CA SER A 618 10.14 18.49 18.31
C SER A 618 8.63 18.41 18.10
N ALA A 619 8.10 17.26 17.64
CA ALA A 619 6.70 17.09 17.21
C ALA A 619 6.22 18.12 16.14
N GLN A 620 7.14 18.72 15.38
CA GLN A 620 6.80 19.74 14.39
C GLN A 620 6.36 19.09 13.07
N ASN A 621 5.15 19.44 12.61
CA ASN A 621 4.55 18.90 11.39
C ASN A 621 4.63 19.92 10.25
N TYR A 622 5.79 19.99 9.60
CA TYR A 622 5.96 20.74 8.35
C TYR A 622 5.48 19.90 7.17
N VAL A 623 4.66 20.49 6.31
CA VAL A 623 4.14 19.85 5.11
C VAL A 623 4.23 20.76 3.90
N ILE A 624 4.44 20.19 2.72
CA ILE A 624 4.31 20.90 1.44
C ILE A 624 2.82 21.16 1.24
N ASN A 625 2.39 22.42 1.23
CA ASN A 625 0.96 22.78 1.27
C ASN A 625 0.39 23.19 -0.08
N GLU A 626 1.13 23.95 -0.89
CA GLU A 626 0.70 24.40 -2.21
C GLU A 626 1.93 24.45 -3.13
N LEU A 627 1.77 24.13 -4.41
CA LEU A 627 2.87 24.24 -5.36
C LEU A 627 2.44 24.60 -6.79
N ARG A 628 3.38 25.24 -7.49
CA ARG A 628 3.36 25.45 -8.94
C ARG A 628 4.75 25.21 -9.51
N TYR A 629 4.87 24.29 -10.46
CA TYR A 629 6.16 23.96 -11.07
C TYR A 629 6.23 24.23 -12.58
N SER A 630 5.11 24.24 -13.33
CA SER A 630 5.16 24.24 -14.81
C SER A 630 5.44 25.58 -15.50
N ASN A 631 5.38 26.73 -14.80
CA ASN A 631 5.62 28.05 -15.38
C ASN A 631 6.88 28.68 -14.77
N THR A 632 7.91 28.92 -15.60
CA THR A 632 9.28 29.25 -15.16
C THR A 632 9.40 30.51 -14.30
N ASN A 633 8.48 31.47 -14.42
CA ASN A 633 8.52 32.75 -13.69
C ASN A 633 7.53 32.86 -12.53
N SER A 634 6.75 31.80 -12.28
CA SER A 634 5.74 31.78 -11.23
C SER A 634 5.78 30.46 -10.45
N GLN A 635 6.98 29.87 -10.34
CA GLN A 635 7.17 28.66 -9.58
C GLN A 635 7.22 28.99 -8.10
N PHE A 636 6.57 28.17 -7.29
CA PHE A 636 6.71 28.23 -5.85
C PHE A 636 6.33 26.90 -5.19
N VAL A 637 6.77 26.77 -3.95
CA VAL A 637 6.31 25.80 -2.98
C VAL A 637 5.96 26.57 -1.71
N GLU A 638 4.75 26.36 -1.23
CA GLU A 638 4.32 26.80 0.08
C GLU A 638 4.49 25.67 1.09
N ILE A 639 5.00 26.01 2.27
CA ILE A 639 5.15 25.10 3.40
C ILE A 639 4.18 25.56 4.47
N TYR A 640 3.36 24.63 4.96
CA TYR A 640 2.55 24.83 6.15
C TYR A 640 3.26 24.20 7.34
N GLY A 641 3.35 24.91 8.46
CA GLY A 641 3.98 24.37 9.66
C GLY A 641 3.80 25.24 10.90
N PRO A 642 4.37 24.80 12.04
CA PRO A 642 4.32 25.55 13.29
C PRO A 642 4.94 26.94 13.14
N ALA A 643 4.31 27.95 13.73
CA ALA A 643 4.80 29.31 13.74
C ALA A 643 6.12 29.40 14.52
N GLY A 644 7.08 30.17 13.99
CA GLY A 644 8.43 30.31 14.54
C GLY A 644 9.52 29.95 13.55
N ALA A 645 10.76 29.88 14.04
CA ALA A 645 11.93 29.65 13.20
C ALA A 645 11.88 28.28 12.51
N ILE A 646 12.19 28.27 11.20
CA ILE A 646 12.38 27.02 10.47
C ILE A 646 13.63 26.32 11.02
N PRO A 647 13.59 25.01 11.32
CA PRO A 647 14.73 24.29 11.88
C PRO A 647 15.96 24.39 10.98
N SER A 648 17.11 24.70 11.59
CA SER A 648 18.39 24.79 10.86
C SER A 648 18.74 23.48 10.18
N GLY A 649 19.13 23.54 8.91
CA GLY A 649 19.43 22.36 8.10
C GLY A 649 18.20 21.72 7.46
N THR A 650 17.05 22.39 7.45
CA THR A 650 15.90 22.02 6.62
C THR A 650 16.14 22.44 5.17
N LEU A 651 15.95 21.50 4.25
CA LEU A 651 16.10 21.65 2.81
C LEU A 651 14.76 21.37 2.12
N LEU A 652 14.44 22.16 1.10
CA LEU A 652 13.54 21.73 0.04
C LEU A 652 14.38 21.14 -1.09
N ARG A 653 14.20 19.86 -1.37
CA ARG A 653 14.92 19.14 -2.42
C ARG A 653 13.99 18.90 -3.61
N VAL A 654 14.52 19.19 -4.79
CA VAL A 654 13.89 18.78 -6.06
C VAL A 654 14.56 17.51 -6.50
N VAL A 655 13.76 16.50 -6.82
CA VAL A 655 14.23 15.16 -7.15
C VAL A 655 13.72 14.75 -8.51
N ASN A 656 14.63 14.25 -9.33
CA ASN A 656 14.32 13.70 -10.63
C ASN A 656 13.81 12.27 -10.45
N GLY A 657 12.53 12.04 -10.72
CA GLY A 657 11.93 10.73 -10.52
C GLY A 657 12.25 9.70 -11.59
N ALA A 658 12.90 10.07 -12.70
CA ALA A 658 13.44 9.09 -13.63
C ALA A 658 14.74 8.45 -13.11
N SER A 659 15.52 9.17 -12.30
CA SER A 659 16.82 8.71 -11.77
C SER A 659 16.84 8.51 -10.25
N GLY A 660 15.86 9.03 -9.52
CA GLY A 660 15.84 9.07 -8.05
C GLY A 660 16.86 10.06 -7.45
N THR A 661 17.53 10.87 -8.28
CA THR A 661 18.61 11.75 -7.84
C THR A 661 18.11 13.15 -7.52
N THR A 662 18.60 13.72 -6.41
CA THR A 662 18.35 15.13 -6.08
C THR A 662 19.04 16.03 -7.11
N THR A 663 18.29 16.90 -7.78
CA THR A 663 18.80 17.84 -8.79
C THR A 663 19.07 19.21 -8.22
N THR A 664 18.32 19.59 -7.18
CA THR A 664 18.41 20.91 -6.52
C THR A 664 18.18 20.76 -5.03
N GLU A 665 18.96 21.48 -4.22
CA GLU A 665 18.75 21.63 -2.78
C GLU A 665 18.61 23.13 -2.44
N ILE A 666 17.51 23.48 -1.78
CA ILE A 666 17.23 24.86 -1.33
C ILE A 666 17.26 24.85 0.20
N ALA A 667 18.25 25.51 0.79
CA ALA A 667 18.29 25.70 2.23
C ALA A 667 17.17 26.65 2.66
N LEU A 668 16.29 26.17 3.55
CA LEU A 668 15.17 26.96 4.06
C LEU A 668 15.61 27.76 5.29
N SER A 669 15.13 28.99 5.39
CA SER A 669 15.50 29.90 6.47
C SER A 669 14.37 30.89 6.79
N GLY A 670 14.47 31.57 7.93
CA GLY A 670 13.45 32.53 8.36
C GLY A 670 12.47 31.93 9.36
N SER A 671 11.25 32.47 9.40
CA SER A 671 10.24 32.07 10.38
C SER A 671 8.86 32.00 9.73
N ILE A 672 8.12 30.95 10.06
CA ILE A 672 6.72 30.80 9.65
C ILE A 672 5.87 31.73 10.53
N PRO A 673 5.01 32.58 9.94
CA PRO A 673 4.08 33.43 10.68
C PRO A 673 3.00 32.62 11.40
N ASN A 674 2.26 33.26 12.32
CA ASN A 674 1.05 32.69 12.93
C ASN A 674 -0.21 33.30 12.28
N ASP A 675 -0.35 33.13 10.97
CA ASP A 675 -1.42 33.72 10.16
C ASP A 675 -2.68 32.85 10.10
N THR A 676 -2.64 31.61 10.58
CA THR A 676 -3.84 30.77 10.80
C THR A 676 -4.55 31.07 12.13
N GLY A 677 -3.87 31.77 13.05
CA GLY A 677 -4.34 32.02 14.42
C GLY A 677 -4.21 30.84 15.40
N GLY A 678 -3.77 29.66 14.93
CA GLY A 678 -3.65 28.42 15.72
C GLY A 678 -2.24 28.06 16.21
N GLY A 679 -1.25 28.95 16.04
CA GLY A 679 0.17 28.64 16.25
C GLY A 679 0.84 28.02 15.02
N PHE A 680 0.23 28.15 13.84
CA PHE A 680 0.70 27.65 12.55
C PHE A 680 0.60 28.75 11.49
N GLY A 681 1.30 28.58 10.38
CA GLY A 681 1.11 29.43 9.23
C GLY A 681 1.73 28.94 7.94
N TYR A 682 1.72 29.84 6.96
CA TYR A 682 2.18 29.61 5.60
C TYR A 682 3.54 30.27 5.37
N TRP A 683 4.44 29.56 4.69
CA TRP A 683 5.74 30.08 4.32
C TRP A 683 6.06 29.73 2.88
N VAL A 684 6.30 30.74 2.04
CA VAL A 684 6.38 30.60 0.58
C VAL A 684 7.82 30.76 0.09
N VAL A 685 8.33 29.72 -0.57
CA VAL A 685 9.58 29.77 -1.34
C VAL A 685 9.27 29.75 -2.83
N GLY A 686 9.65 30.80 -3.57
CA GLY A 686 9.22 30.96 -4.96
C GLY A 686 9.88 32.09 -5.72
N ASN A 687 9.48 32.28 -6.97
CA ASN A 687 9.98 33.39 -7.78
C ASN A 687 9.45 34.73 -7.26
N SER A 688 10.18 35.83 -7.51
CA SER A 688 9.84 37.17 -7.01
C SER A 688 8.49 37.71 -7.48
N GLY A 689 7.89 37.14 -8.52
CA GLY A 689 6.56 37.50 -9.02
C GLY A 689 5.40 36.78 -8.31
N VAL A 690 5.68 35.84 -7.42
CA VAL A 690 4.65 35.13 -6.64
C VAL A 690 4.26 36.01 -5.43
N PRO A 691 2.96 36.18 -5.13
CA PRO A 691 2.52 36.90 -3.95
C PRO A 691 3.05 36.27 -2.65
N ASN A 692 3.28 37.10 -1.62
CA ASN A 692 3.65 36.67 -0.27
C ASN A 692 4.89 35.76 -0.17
N VAL A 693 5.86 35.91 -1.08
CA VAL A 693 7.10 35.11 -1.03
C VAL A 693 7.99 35.53 0.13
N ASP A 694 8.27 34.57 1.02
CA ASP A 694 9.21 34.73 2.13
C ASP A 694 10.66 34.49 1.72
N GLN A 695 10.90 33.57 0.77
CA GLN A 695 12.24 33.29 0.25
C GLN A 695 12.24 33.20 -1.28
N ILE A 696 13.00 34.10 -1.91
CA ILE A 696 13.07 34.18 -3.37
C ILE A 696 14.05 33.15 -3.94
N ILE A 697 13.63 32.42 -4.98
CA ILE A 697 14.46 31.51 -5.78
C ILE A 697 14.51 31.91 -7.27
N PRO A 698 15.58 31.58 -8.01
CA PRO A 698 15.67 31.81 -9.45
C PRO A 698 14.59 31.07 -10.25
N SER A 699 14.25 31.60 -11.43
CA SER A 699 13.36 30.92 -12.39
C SER A 699 13.88 29.51 -12.72
N SER A 700 12.95 28.60 -12.98
CA SER A 700 13.21 27.19 -13.35
C SER A 700 13.82 26.30 -12.26
N THR A 701 14.02 26.79 -11.03
CA THR A 701 14.63 26.05 -9.93
C THR A 701 13.84 24.80 -9.53
N LEU A 702 12.51 24.83 -9.69
CA LEU A 702 11.60 23.74 -9.31
C LEU A 702 11.24 22.80 -10.47
N LEU A 703 11.91 22.93 -11.63
CA LEU A 703 11.73 21.98 -12.75
C LEU A 703 12.58 20.72 -12.55
N ALA A 704 11.98 19.56 -12.76
CA ALA A 704 12.66 18.28 -12.91
C ALA A 704 12.02 17.47 -14.06
N ASN A 705 12.66 16.35 -14.44
CA ASN A 705 12.09 15.43 -15.44
C ASN A 705 10.90 14.66 -14.83
N SER A 706 9.91 14.29 -15.65
CA SER A 706 8.73 13.52 -15.21
C SER A 706 9.04 12.03 -15.00
N PRO A 707 8.55 11.37 -13.93
CA PRO A 707 7.89 11.99 -12.78
C PRO A 707 8.86 12.82 -11.96
N SER A 708 8.38 13.88 -11.33
CA SER A 708 9.21 14.78 -10.51
C SER A 708 8.78 14.72 -9.06
N ALA A 709 9.67 15.05 -8.13
CA ALA A 709 9.31 15.07 -6.73
C ALA A 709 9.93 16.24 -5.97
N LEU A 710 9.22 16.67 -4.93
CA LEU A 710 9.69 17.56 -3.90
C LEU A 710 9.80 16.79 -2.60
N GLN A 711 10.88 17.03 -1.88
CA GLN A 711 11.13 16.44 -0.57
C GLN A 711 11.52 17.54 0.40
N LEU A 712 10.76 17.68 1.48
CA LEU A 712 11.13 18.50 2.62
C LEU A 712 12.01 17.65 3.54
N TYR A 713 13.29 17.97 3.62
CA TYR A 713 14.31 17.12 4.22
C TYR A 713 15.09 17.84 5.32
N HIS A 714 15.35 17.19 6.45
CA HIS A 714 16.20 17.73 7.51
C HIS A 714 17.54 17.00 7.56
N VAL A 715 18.64 17.73 7.30
CA VAL A 715 19.99 17.17 7.08
C VAL A 715 20.55 16.49 8.31
N ALA A 716 20.58 17.18 9.45
CA ALA A 716 21.30 16.68 10.63
C ALA A 716 20.81 15.32 11.10
N SER A 717 19.51 15.06 10.93
CA SER A 717 18.88 13.81 11.35
C SER A 717 18.42 12.93 10.19
N GLY A 718 18.60 13.36 8.94
CA GLY A 718 18.37 12.58 7.74
C GLY A 718 16.94 12.18 7.38
N THR A 719 15.92 13.04 7.55
CA THR A 719 14.51 12.64 7.32
C THR A 719 13.73 13.52 6.42
N ILE A 720 12.81 12.84 5.77
CA ILE A 720 11.71 13.34 4.98
C ILE A 720 10.58 13.77 5.92
N LEU A 721 10.46 15.08 6.14
CA LEU A 721 9.36 15.69 6.89
C LEU A 721 8.04 15.56 6.10
N ASP A 722 8.11 15.79 4.79
CA ASP A 722 7.02 15.58 3.84
C ASP A 722 7.58 15.41 2.43
N SER A 723 6.80 14.82 1.53
CA SER A 723 7.17 14.73 0.13
C SER A 723 5.97 14.65 -0.80
N VAL A 724 6.18 15.12 -2.03
CA VAL A 724 5.19 15.11 -3.09
C VAL A 724 5.85 14.72 -4.40
N VAL A 725 5.43 13.62 -5.00
CA VAL A 725 5.71 13.26 -6.39
C VAL A 725 4.56 13.76 -7.26
N TYR A 726 4.87 14.36 -8.39
CA TYR A 726 3.91 14.85 -9.35
C TYR A 726 4.30 14.36 -10.75
N GLN A 727 3.34 14.34 -11.66
CA GLN A 727 3.52 13.74 -13.00
C GLN A 727 3.89 12.24 -12.93
N ALA A 728 3.43 11.53 -11.89
CA ALA A 728 3.60 10.08 -11.68
C ALA A 728 2.76 9.20 -12.62
N PHE A 729 2.46 9.70 -13.81
CA PHE A 729 1.65 8.98 -14.79
C PHE A 729 2.33 7.67 -15.13
N THR A 730 1.65 6.54 -14.92
CA THR A 730 2.18 5.19 -15.12
C THR A 730 3.23 4.77 -14.10
N GLY A 731 3.23 5.36 -12.91
CA GLY A 731 4.07 4.91 -11.79
C GLY A 731 5.17 5.88 -11.37
N LEU A 732 5.99 5.41 -10.44
CA LEU A 732 6.91 6.26 -9.66
C LEU A 732 8.30 6.41 -10.26
N GLY A 733 8.62 5.69 -11.33
CA GLY A 733 10.00 5.58 -11.81
C GLY A 733 10.93 5.15 -10.67
N SER A 734 11.96 5.95 -10.42
CA SER A 734 12.93 5.77 -9.32
C SER A 734 12.61 6.60 -8.07
N CYS A 735 11.39 7.16 -7.94
CA CYS A 735 10.99 7.90 -6.73
C CYS A 735 10.76 7.01 -5.50
N ASP A 736 10.60 5.70 -5.68
CA ASP A 736 10.31 4.73 -4.61
C ASP A 736 11.40 3.65 -4.51
N THR A 737 12.68 4.03 -4.64
CA THR A 737 13.81 3.10 -4.44
C THR A 737 14.09 2.85 -2.95
N PRO A 738 14.55 1.65 -2.57
CA PRO A 738 14.98 1.28 -1.21
C PRO A 738 15.94 2.23 -0.49
N GLY A 739 15.93 2.13 0.84
CA GLY A 739 16.87 2.79 1.75
C GLY A 739 16.66 4.31 1.95
N ASN A 740 16.23 5.05 0.94
CA ASN A 740 15.87 6.47 1.07
C ASN A 740 14.79 6.85 0.04
N PRO A 741 13.60 6.23 0.11
CA PRO A 741 12.56 6.45 -0.88
C PRO A 741 12.05 7.89 -0.76
N ILE A 742 12.00 8.62 -1.87
CA ILE A 742 11.58 10.02 -1.87
C ILE A 742 10.14 10.16 -1.33
N VAL A 743 9.29 9.15 -1.54
CA VAL A 743 7.90 9.07 -1.07
C VAL A 743 7.60 7.95 -0.08
N GLY A 744 8.53 7.03 0.16
CA GLY A 744 8.19 5.71 0.72
C GLY A 744 7.93 5.66 2.23
N ASP A 745 8.30 6.68 3.00
CA ASP A 745 8.15 6.65 4.47
C ASP A 745 6.74 7.01 4.95
N ARG A 746 5.94 7.69 4.10
CA ARG A 746 4.62 8.21 4.47
C ARG A 746 3.55 7.88 3.42
N GLY A 747 3.58 6.66 2.87
CA GLY A 747 2.53 6.18 1.97
C GLY A 747 2.66 6.72 0.54
N PRO A 748 1.62 6.58 -0.29
CA PRO A 748 1.59 7.00 -1.67
C PRO A 748 1.62 8.52 -1.81
N GLY A 749 2.82 9.08 -1.78
CA GLY A 749 3.05 10.52 -1.86
C GLY A 749 2.98 11.09 -3.27
N TRP A 750 2.14 10.61 -4.17
CA TRP A 750 2.14 11.06 -5.57
C TRP A 750 0.79 11.61 -6.06
N MET A 751 0.82 12.44 -7.10
CA MET A 751 -0.34 13.09 -7.72
C MET A 751 -0.16 13.32 -9.22
N GLY A 752 -1.25 13.68 -9.90
CA GLY A 752 -1.25 14.03 -11.33
C GLY A 752 -0.44 15.30 -11.66
N ALA A 753 -0.44 15.71 -12.93
CA ALA A 753 0.24 16.95 -13.34
C ALA A 753 -0.55 18.21 -13.02
N VAL A 754 0.20 19.30 -12.96
CA VAL A 754 -0.24 20.69 -13.02
C VAL A 754 0.32 21.32 -14.28
N ALA A 755 -0.40 21.17 -15.39
CA ALA A 755 -0.05 21.76 -16.67
C ALA A 755 0.01 23.30 -16.66
N SER A 756 0.45 23.90 -17.78
CA SER A 756 0.21 25.31 -18.05
C SER A 756 -1.29 25.63 -17.95
N GLY A 757 -1.66 26.87 -17.67
CA GLY A 757 -3.06 27.26 -17.52
C GLY A 757 -3.25 28.39 -16.54
N GLN A 758 -4.24 29.24 -16.79
CA GLN A 758 -4.44 30.49 -16.04
C GLN A 758 -5.92 30.86 -15.96
N ASN A 759 -6.26 31.70 -14.97
CA ASN A 759 -7.53 32.42 -14.96
C ASN A 759 -7.51 33.58 -15.99
N SER A 760 -8.60 34.34 -16.05
CA SER A 760 -8.75 35.48 -16.97
C SER A 760 -7.81 36.66 -16.67
N SER A 761 -7.20 36.70 -15.49
CA SER A 761 -6.22 37.70 -15.06
C SER A 761 -4.77 37.23 -15.22
N ALA A 762 -4.55 36.17 -16.00
CA ALA A 762 -3.23 35.55 -16.23
C ALA A 762 -2.54 35.00 -14.97
N VAL A 763 -3.31 34.74 -13.90
CA VAL A 763 -2.82 34.06 -12.70
C VAL A 763 -2.86 32.56 -12.93
N PRO A 764 -1.73 31.84 -12.81
CA PRO A 764 -1.71 30.40 -12.93
C PRO A 764 -2.54 29.72 -11.83
N TYR A 765 -3.25 28.65 -12.19
CA TYR A 765 -3.84 27.77 -11.18
C TYR A 765 -2.75 26.95 -10.49
N THR A 766 -3.02 26.38 -9.33
CA THR A 766 -2.04 25.62 -8.54
C THR A 766 -2.62 24.29 -8.11
N VAL A 767 -1.84 23.53 -7.36
CA VAL A 767 -2.36 22.43 -6.55
C VAL A 767 -2.00 22.65 -5.10
N GLY A 768 -2.95 22.37 -4.22
CA GLY A 768 -2.75 22.53 -2.78
C GLY A 768 -3.48 21.49 -1.96
N ARG A 769 -2.96 21.23 -0.76
CA ARG A 769 -3.57 20.37 0.26
C ARG A 769 -4.89 20.99 0.71
N TYR A 770 -5.97 20.21 0.68
CA TYR A 770 -7.31 20.62 1.03
C TYR A 770 -7.89 19.81 2.19
N PRO A 771 -8.37 20.48 3.26
CA PRO A 771 -8.08 21.87 3.62
C PRO A 771 -6.59 22.06 3.97
N SER A 772 -6.11 23.31 4.06
CA SER A 772 -4.70 23.62 4.36
C SER A 772 -4.11 22.78 5.48
N GLY A 773 -2.88 22.30 5.27
CA GLY A 773 -2.14 21.51 6.25
C GLY A 773 -2.63 20.07 6.42
N THR A 774 -3.69 19.66 5.74
CA THR A 774 -4.21 18.28 5.83
C THR A 774 -3.24 17.32 5.16
N ASN A 775 -2.73 16.36 5.94
CA ASN A 775 -1.84 15.32 5.46
C ASN A 775 -2.36 13.97 5.93
N THR A 776 -3.04 13.25 5.04
CA THR A 776 -3.51 11.88 5.28
C THR A 776 -2.42 10.84 4.99
N GLY A 777 -1.29 11.26 4.41
CA GLY A 777 -0.28 10.37 3.83
C GLY A 777 -0.64 9.87 2.43
N GLU A 778 -1.70 10.41 1.83
CA GLU A 778 -2.15 10.10 0.47
C GLU A 778 -2.28 11.40 -0.32
N ASN A 779 -1.26 11.75 -1.10
CA ASN A 779 -1.26 13.04 -1.80
C ASN A 779 -2.42 13.18 -2.80
N ALA A 780 -2.92 12.07 -3.37
CA ALA A 780 -4.11 12.09 -4.21
C ALA A 780 -5.42 12.45 -3.46
N LYS A 781 -5.48 12.22 -2.13
CA LYS A 781 -6.61 12.63 -1.28
C LYS A 781 -6.43 14.04 -0.73
N ASP A 782 -5.19 14.40 -0.44
CA ASP A 782 -4.83 15.66 0.17
C ASP A 782 -4.83 16.80 -0.87
N PHE A 783 -4.28 16.59 -2.06
CA PHE A 783 -4.15 17.64 -3.06
C PHE A 783 -5.33 17.74 -4.01
N SER A 784 -5.67 18.99 -4.36
CA SER A 784 -6.61 19.34 -5.40
C SER A 784 -6.01 20.45 -6.27
N PHE A 785 -6.33 20.48 -7.57
CA PHE A 785 -6.18 21.72 -8.33
C PHE A 785 -7.05 22.80 -7.69
N MET A 786 -6.61 24.06 -7.77
CA MET A 786 -7.31 25.19 -7.20
C MET A 786 -6.79 26.51 -7.77
N PRO A 787 -7.52 27.63 -7.57
CA PRO A 787 -6.94 28.97 -7.73
C PRO A 787 -5.74 29.15 -6.80
N ALA A 788 -4.73 29.92 -7.25
CA ALA A 788 -3.53 30.17 -6.45
C ALA A 788 -3.83 30.93 -5.15
N THR A 789 -3.28 30.46 -4.03
CA THR A 789 -3.45 31.09 -2.70
C THR A 789 -2.13 31.21 -1.89
N PRO A 790 -0.98 31.58 -2.49
CA PRO A 790 0.28 31.62 -1.76
C PRO A 790 0.20 32.60 -0.57
N GLY A 791 0.55 32.10 0.62
CA GLY A 791 0.45 32.80 1.90
C GLY A 791 -0.97 32.86 2.47
N ALA A 792 -1.89 32.00 2.03
CA ALA A 792 -3.29 32.01 2.45
C ALA A 792 -3.93 30.62 2.52
N ASN A 793 -5.15 30.54 3.07
CA ASN A 793 -5.88 29.28 3.20
C ASN A 793 -6.27 28.69 1.83
N ASN A 794 -6.14 27.37 1.71
CA ASN A 794 -6.56 26.60 0.55
C ASN A 794 -8.06 26.26 0.60
N GLY A 795 -8.69 26.27 -0.58
CA GLY A 795 -10.06 25.81 -0.81
C GLY A 795 -11.15 26.86 -0.54
N GLY A 796 -12.40 26.51 -0.85
CA GLY A 796 -13.54 27.40 -0.64
C GLY A 796 -13.62 28.54 -1.64
N SER A 797 -13.04 28.38 -2.83
CA SER A 797 -12.98 29.42 -3.88
C SER A 797 -14.34 29.81 -4.47
N VAL A 798 -15.40 29.02 -4.21
CA VAL A 798 -16.77 29.27 -4.67
C VAL A 798 -17.75 29.13 -3.51
N THR A 799 -18.58 30.15 -3.32
CA THR A 799 -19.71 30.13 -2.38
C THR A 799 -21.00 29.81 -3.13
N LEU A 800 -21.80 28.87 -2.61
CA LEU A 800 -23.08 28.48 -3.21
C LEU A 800 -24.27 29.22 -2.57
N PRO A 801 -25.32 29.56 -3.35
CA PRO A 801 -25.47 29.32 -4.79
C PRO A 801 -24.71 30.36 -5.63
N VAL A 802 -24.28 29.97 -6.83
CA VAL A 802 -23.64 30.88 -7.80
C VAL A 802 -24.14 30.60 -9.21
N ASN A 803 -24.26 31.65 -10.03
CA ASN A 803 -24.65 31.57 -11.44
C ASN A 803 -23.60 32.26 -12.31
N TYR A 804 -23.19 31.60 -13.39
CA TYR A 804 -22.27 32.11 -14.40
C TYR A 804 -23.01 32.24 -15.73
N ASN A 805 -23.36 33.47 -16.10
CA ASN A 805 -23.95 33.82 -17.40
C ASN A 805 -22.90 34.22 -18.45
N PHE A 806 -21.62 34.13 -18.08
CA PHE A 806 -20.46 34.48 -18.89
C PHE A 806 -20.54 35.83 -19.61
N ASP A 807 -21.20 36.86 -19.07
CA ASP A 807 -21.00 38.23 -19.55
C ASP A 807 -19.62 38.78 -19.12
N SER A 808 -19.07 38.18 -18.07
CA SER A 808 -17.70 38.38 -17.61
C SER A 808 -17.11 37.04 -17.17
N ALA A 809 -15.78 36.92 -17.24
CA ALA A 809 -15.10 35.71 -16.80
C ALA A 809 -15.21 35.55 -15.27
N PRO A 810 -15.60 34.36 -14.75
CA PRO A 810 -15.60 34.12 -13.32
C PRO A 810 -14.19 34.30 -12.73
N ALA A 811 -14.07 35.01 -11.60
CA ALA A 811 -12.77 35.43 -11.05
C ALA A 811 -11.82 34.26 -10.74
N ASN A 812 -12.37 33.14 -10.26
CA ASN A 812 -11.61 31.98 -9.80
C ASN A 812 -11.68 30.80 -10.79
N ALA A 813 -12.32 30.95 -11.94
CA ALA A 813 -12.30 29.91 -12.97
C ALA A 813 -10.99 29.97 -13.75
N PHE A 814 -10.45 28.80 -14.08
CA PHE A 814 -9.21 28.68 -14.83
C PHE A 814 -9.34 27.59 -15.90
N ARG A 815 -8.49 27.69 -16.91
CA ARG A 815 -8.40 26.71 -18.00
C ARG A 815 -6.98 26.14 -18.05
N THR A 816 -6.85 24.85 -18.34
CA THR A 816 -5.55 24.22 -18.61
C THR A 816 -5.06 24.61 -20.00
N PHE A 817 -3.74 24.67 -20.18
CA PHE A 817 -2.99 25.06 -21.38
C PHE A 817 -3.20 26.48 -21.92
N ALA A 818 -4.24 27.19 -21.50
CA ALA A 818 -4.53 28.55 -21.94
C ALA A 818 -5.22 29.38 -20.85
N ALA A 819 -5.28 30.70 -21.00
CA ALA A 819 -6.04 31.56 -20.10
C ALA A 819 -7.54 31.29 -20.23
N PHE A 820 -8.27 31.35 -19.11
CA PHE A 820 -9.73 31.33 -19.12
C PHE A 820 -10.27 32.56 -19.84
N SER A 821 -11.22 32.35 -20.75
CA SER A 821 -11.83 33.43 -21.52
C SER A 821 -13.32 33.22 -21.72
N VAL A 822 -13.97 34.32 -22.10
CA VAL A 822 -15.37 34.41 -22.48
C VAL A 822 -15.45 34.89 -23.92
N VAL A 823 -16.38 34.34 -24.69
CA VAL A 823 -16.70 34.75 -26.05
C VAL A 823 -17.96 35.63 -26.01
N PRO A 824 -17.88 36.93 -26.34
CA PRO A 824 -19.05 37.79 -26.40
C PRO A 824 -20.06 37.32 -27.44
N ASN A 825 -21.36 37.55 -27.22
CA ASN A 825 -22.45 37.09 -28.10
C ASN A 825 -22.20 37.34 -29.61
N GLY A 826 -21.76 38.55 -29.96
CA GLY A 826 -21.51 38.95 -31.35
C GLY A 826 -20.28 38.30 -32.01
N SER A 827 -19.47 37.55 -31.25
CA SER A 827 -18.28 36.85 -31.71
C SER A 827 -18.43 35.33 -31.67
N ILE A 828 -19.61 34.83 -31.30
CA ILE A 828 -19.91 33.39 -31.34
C ILE A 828 -20.00 32.94 -32.81
N PRO A 829 -19.31 31.86 -33.23
CA PRO A 829 -19.40 31.35 -34.58
C PRO A 829 -20.84 31.03 -34.99
N VAL A 830 -21.19 31.30 -36.25
CA VAL A 830 -22.56 31.07 -36.78
C VAL A 830 -23.01 29.61 -36.65
N GLN A 831 -22.06 28.66 -36.70
CA GLN A 831 -22.33 27.23 -36.53
C GLN A 831 -22.76 26.86 -35.11
N VAL A 832 -22.33 27.64 -34.10
CA VAL A 832 -22.70 27.46 -32.69
C VAL A 832 -23.97 28.25 -32.37
N GLY A 833 -24.03 29.50 -32.87
CA GLY A 833 -25.13 30.42 -32.63
C GLY A 833 -25.25 30.86 -31.16
N SER A 834 -26.09 31.87 -30.91
CA SER A 834 -26.35 32.33 -29.54
C SER A 834 -26.97 31.23 -28.69
N SER A 835 -26.58 31.18 -27.42
CA SER A 835 -27.23 30.36 -26.41
C SER A 835 -28.70 30.79 -26.21
N PRO A 836 -29.58 29.90 -25.73
CA PRO A 836 -30.96 30.24 -25.39
C PRO A 836 -31.09 31.35 -24.35
N SER A 837 -30.18 31.40 -23.37
CA SER A 837 -30.13 32.45 -22.36
C SER A 837 -29.60 33.79 -22.91
N GLY A 838 -28.79 33.75 -23.97
CA GLY A 838 -28.18 34.90 -24.60
C GLY A 838 -27.06 35.54 -23.75
N GLY A 839 -26.23 36.37 -24.37
CA GLY A 839 -25.08 36.99 -23.70
C GLY A 839 -23.75 36.38 -24.11
N GLY A 840 -22.71 36.56 -23.30
CA GLY A 840 -21.43 35.89 -23.52
C GLY A 840 -21.49 34.40 -23.22
N VAL A 841 -20.58 33.61 -23.79
CA VAL A 841 -20.48 32.16 -23.54
C VAL A 841 -19.05 31.77 -23.20
N HIS A 842 -18.85 30.66 -22.49
CA HIS A 842 -17.52 30.09 -22.33
C HIS A 842 -17.25 28.98 -23.35
N ARG A 843 -16.03 28.96 -23.89
CA ARG A 843 -15.52 27.94 -24.81
C ARG A 843 -14.31 27.24 -24.20
N CYS A 844 -14.48 25.99 -23.80
CA CYS A 844 -13.36 25.10 -23.51
C CYS A 844 -12.91 24.46 -24.83
N ALA A 845 -11.73 24.82 -25.32
CA ALA A 845 -11.18 24.34 -26.59
C ALA A 845 -9.65 24.26 -26.49
N ASP A 846 -9.09 23.31 -27.22
CA ASP A 846 -7.71 22.89 -27.09
C ASP A 846 -6.73 23.70 -27.95
N THR A 847 -5.44 23.48 -27.72
CA THR A 847 -4.30 23.83 -28.58
C THR A 847 -3.40 22.61 -28.90
N GLY A 848 -3.78 21.40 -28.47
CA GLY A 848 -3.20 20.10 -28.79
C GLY A 848 -2.92 19.24 -27.55
N GLY A 849 -3.84 18.35 -27.16
CA GLY A 849 -3.64 17.32 -26.10
C GLY A 849 -4.82 16.98 -25.18
N GLY A 850 -5.92 17.75 -25.24
CA GLY A 850 -7.10 17.73 -24.36
C GLY A 850 -7.04 18.85 -23.31
N THR A 851 -8.12 19.63 -23.13
CA THR A 851 -8.15 20.78 -22.21
C THR A 851 -9.31 20.71 -21.21
N LEU A 852 -9.15 21.40 -20.09
CA LEU A 852 -10.13 21.49 -19.01
C LEU A 852 -10.38 22.94 -18.62
N SER A 853 -11.64 23.27 -18.38
CA SER A 853 -12.03 24.48 -17.68
C SER A 853 -12.66 24.09 -16.35
N VAL A 854 -12.21 24.72 -15.28
CA VAL A 854 -12.50 24.33 -13.89
C VAL A 854 -13.21 25.45 -13.17
N PHE A 855 -14.25 25.09 -12.42
CA PHE A 855 -15.07 26.00 -11.62
C PHE A 855 -15.13 25.48 -10.17
N GLY A 856 -14.45 26.17 -9.26
CA GLY A 856 -14.33 25.79 -7.85
C GLY A 856 -13.13 24.90 -7.56
N ASP A 857 -13.19 24.20 -6.44
CA ASP A 857 -12.13 23.33 -5.91
C ASP A 857 -12.75 22.17 -5.09
N ALA A 858 -11.92 21.42 -4.37
CA ALA A 858 -12.32 20.29 -3.52
C ALA A 858 -13.40 20.61 -2.45
N ALA A 859 -13.63 21.88 -2.11
CA ALA A 859 -14.65 22.30 -1.15
C ALA A 859 -16.08 22.24 -1.67
N LEU A 860 -16.25 22.22 -3.00
CA LEU A 860 -17.57 22.24 -3.60
C LEU A 860 -18.32 20.94 -3.25
N GLY A 861 -19.41 21.08 -2.48
CA GLY A 861 -20.22 19.99 -1.95
C GLY A 861 -19.96 19.62 -0.47
N THR A 862 -18.88 20.11 0.14
CA THR A 862 -18.52 19.75 1.53
C THR A 862 -19.54 20.28 2.56
N ALA A 863 -20.06 21.49 2.37
CA ALA A 863 -20.94 22.14 3.36
C ALA A 863 -22.42 21.67 3.32
N SER A 864 -22.83 20.90 2.29
CA SER A 864 -24.24 20.65 1.98
C SER A 864 -24.58 19.20 1.62
N ASN A 865 -23.75 18.23 2.02
CA ASN A 865 -23.87 16.82 1.61
C ASN A 865 -24.08 16.70 0.09
N GLY A 866 -23.17 17.30 -0.68
CA GLY A 866 -23.23 17.31 -2.15
C GLY A 866 -23.73 18.62 -2.75
N TYR A 867 -23.87 18.64 -4.08
CA TYR A 867 -24.24 19.82 -4.86
C TYR A 867 -24.81 19.45 -6.23
N LYS A 868 -25.45 20.42 -6.86
CA LYS A 868 -26.09 20.32 -8.18
C LYS A 868 -25.53 21.39 -9.11
N VAL A 869 -25.27 20.99 -10.35
CA VAL A 869 -24.89 21.85 -11.47
C VAL A 869 -25.92 21.74 -12.57
N THR A 870 -26.41 22.88 -13.05
CA THR A 870 -27.26 22.95 -14.26
C THR A 870 -26.72 24.01 -15.20
N GLY A 871 -27.02 23.89 -16.48
CA GLY A 871 -26.70 24.95 -17.44
C GLY A 871 -27.09 24.56 -18.86
N GLU A 872 -26.58 25.32 -19.81
CA GLU A 872 -26.74 25.12 -21.24
C GLU A 872 -25.41 24.64 -21.82
N VAL A 873 -25.47 23.64 -22.71
CA VAL A 873 -24.33 23.11 -23.45
C VAL A 873 -24.69 22.97 -24.93
N PHE A 874 -23.76 23.35 -25.80
CA PHE A 874 -23.91 23.14 -27.24
C PHE A 874 -23.51 21.70 -27.59
N ILE A 875 -24.39 20.97 -28.29
CA ILE A 875 -24.06 19.66 -28.84
C ILE A 875 -23.44 19.87 -30.22
N PRO A 876 -22.18 19.45 -30.46
CA PRO A 876 -21.54 19.57 -31.77
C PRO A 876 -22.40 18.91 -32.87
N ALA A 877 -22.28 19.42 -34.10
CA ALA A 877 -22.86 18.74 -35.26
C ALA A 877 -22.21 17.35 -35.42
N ASN A 878 -22.93 16.39 -35.99
CA ASN A 878 -22.35 15.08 -36.35
C ASN A 878 -21.17 15.32 -37.27
N GLY A 879 -19.99 14.97 -36.79
CA GLY A 879 -18.73 15.27 -37.46
C GLY A 879 -18.35 14.22 -38.49
N THR A 880 -17.24 14.50 -39.14
CA THR A 880 -16.48 13.63 -40.03
C THR A 880 -15.09 13.40 -39.44
N ALA A 881 -14.24 12.65 -40.14
CA ALA A 881 -12.85 12.48 -39.72
C ALA A 881 -12.04 13.80 -39.67
N SER A 882 -12.49 14.88 -40.34
CA SER A 882 -11.78 16.17 -40.36
C SER A 882 -12.12 17.11 -39.19
N ASP A 883 -13.13 16.77 -38.40
CA ASP A 883 -13.64 17.56 -37.26
C ASP A 883 -14.12 16.64 -36.12
N ALA A 884 -13.48 15.47 -35.99
CA ALA A 884 -13.76 14.48 -34.95
C ALA A 884 -13.29 15.01 -33.59
N ASN A 885 -14.21 15.18 -32.65
CA ASN A 885 -13.95 15.69 -31.31
C ASN A 885 -14.92 15.13 -30.26
N ALA A 886 -14.55 15.30 -28.99
CA ALA A 886 -15.38 15.00 -27.84
C ALA A 886 -15.54 16.22 -26.95
N ILE A 887 -16.75 16.35 -26.40
CA ILE A 887 -17.08 17.28 -25.33
C ILE A 887 -17.43 16.51 -24.06
N GLY A 888 -17.18 17.12 -22.89
CA GLY A 888 -17.57 16.53 -21.63
C GLY A 888 -17.86 17.54 -20.54
N LEU A 889 -18.74 17.16 -19.61
CA LEU A 889 -19.06 17.90 -18.40
C LEU A 889 -18.80 17.00 -17.19
N GLY A 890 -18.03 17.51 -16.23
CA GLY A 890 -17.54 16.77 -15.08
C GLY A 890 -18.03 17.34 -13.76
N ILE A 891 -18.27 16.47 -12.77
CA ILE A 891 -18.59 16.83 -11.39
C ILE A 891 -17.68 16.07 -10.41
N CYS A 892 -17.36 16.68 -9.27
CA CYS A 892 -16.43 16.17 -8.27
C CYS A 892 -14.97 16.04 -8.75
N GLY A 893 -14.54 16.96 -9.61
CA GLY A 893 -13.15 17.08 -10.05
C GLY A 893 -12.18 17.49 -8.95
N ARG A 894 -11.02 16.85 -8.86
CA ARG A 894 -9.99 17.21 -7.87
C ARG A 894 -8.60 17.34 -8.46
N LEU A 895 -8.23 16.44 -9.37
CA LEU A 895 -6.93 16.37 -10.02
C LEU A 895 -7.11 16.11 -11.51
N GLY A 896 -6.10 16.51 -12.31
CA GLY A 896 -6.11 16.37 -13.76
C GLY A 896 -5.51 17.58 -14.47
N SER A 897 -5.07 17.38 -15.72
CA SER A 897 -4.64 18.48 -16.59
C SER A 897 -5.22 18.37 -18.01
N ASN A 898 -5.49 17.16 -18.49
CA ASN A 898 -6.08 16.91 -19.80
C ASN A 898 -7.46 16.26 -19.68
N PHE A 899 -8.39 16.68 -20.53
CA PHE A 899 -9.58 15.88 -20.84
C PHE A 899 -9.15 14.63 -21.61
N PHE A 900 -9.67 13.46 -21.19
CA PHE A 900 -9.40 12.09 -21.69
C PHE A 900 -8.72 12.02 -23.05
N GLY A 901 -7.77 11.11 -23.23
CA GLY A 901 -7.02 11.00 -24.46
C GLY A 901 -6.98 9.62 -25.02
N THR A 902 -6.31 9.44 -26.16
CA THR A 902 -6.44 8.21 -26.95
C THR A 902 -5.65 7.02 -26.40
N THR A 903 -4.86 7.23 -25.35
CA THR A 903 -4.13 6.18 -24.61
C THR A 903 -4.48 6.26 -23.13
N ALA A 904 -4.44 5.14 -22.40
CA ALA A 904 -4.83 5.09 -21.00
C ALA A 904 -3.94 5.88 -20.03
N ASP A 905 -2.80 6.41 -20.50
CA ASP A 905 -1.67 6.87 -19.68
C ASP A 905 -1.46 8.40 -19.63
N ALA A 906 -2.27 9.22 -20.32
CA ALA A 906 -1.99 10.65 -20.52
C ALA A 906 -2.65 11.61 -19.51
N GLY A 907 -2.32 11.49 -18.22
CA GLY A 907 -2.54 12.58 -17.24
C GLY A 907 -3.93 13.19 -17.17
N TYR A 908 -4.93 12.31 -17.05
CA TYR A 908 -6.34 12.65 -17.14
C TYR A 908 -6.99 13.01 -15.81
N ASP A 909 -8.19 13.57 -15.96
CA ASP A 909 -9.15 13.99 -14.95
C ASP A 909 -9.50 12.98 -13.87
N SER A 910 -10.10 13.51 -12.81
CA SER A 910 -10.83 12.76 -11.80
C SER A 910 -12.30 13.20 -11.79
N GLY A 911 -13.18 12.38 -11.23
CA GLY A 911 -14.59 12.71 -11.04
C GLY A 911 -15.51 11.98 -12.00
N TYR A 912 -16.77 12.41 -12.04
CA TYR A 912 -17.81 11.80 -12.87
C TYR A 912 -18.07 12.64 -14.10
N TRP A 913 -18.03 12.00 -15.26
CA TRP A 913 -18.05 12.67 -16.55
C TRP A 913 -19.20 12.16 -17.41
N ILE A 914 -19.99 13.10 -17.94
CA ILE A 914 -20.79 12.85 -19.13
C ILE A 914 -19.97 13.21 -20.35
N ILE A 915 -19.86 12.29 -21.32
CA ILE A 915 -18.99 12.41 -22.49
C ILE A 915 -19.85 12.23 -23.75
N TYR A 916 -19.56 13.02 -24.78
CA TYR A 916 -20.16 12.89 -26.11
C TYR A 916 -19.10 13.01 -27.20
N GLU A 917 -19.01 11.99 -28.05
CA GLU A 917 -18.17 11.99 -29.25
C GLU A 917 -19.02 12.37 -30.48
N ASN A 918 -18.59 13.35 -31.26
CA ASN A 918 -19.39 13.84 -32.40
C ASN A 918 -19.25 13.00 -33.67
N ALA A 919 -18.19 12.19 -33.78
CA ALA A 919 -17.82 11.41 -34.95
C ALA A 919 -17.10 10.12 -34.56
N THR A 920 -17.05 9.16 -35.47
CA THR A 920 -16.25 7.94 -35.26
C THR A 920 -14.77 8.25 -35.39
N GLY A 921 -13.93 7.55 -34.64
CA GLY A 921 -12.50 7.72 -34.63
C GLY A 921 -12.00 8.73 -33.61
N VAL A 922 -12.86 9.21 -32.69
CA VAL A 922 -12.43 10.03 -31.55
C VAL A 922 -11.69 9.15 -30.56
N GLY A 923 -12.26 7.99 -30.21
CA GLY A 923 -11.56 6.90 -29.52
C GLY A 923 -10.87 7.33 -28.22
N LEU A 924 -11.63 7.88 -27.28
CA LEU A 924 -11.10 8.24 -25.97
C LEU A 924 -10.72 6.99 -25.15
N ALA A 925 -9.70 7.11 -24.30
CA ALA A 925 -9.36 6.15 -23.25
C ALA A 925 -10.22 6.40 -22.00
N ASP A 926 -11.51 6.58 -22.21
CA ASP A 926 -12.54 6.68 -21.17
C ASP A 926 -13.05 5.29 -20.73
N GLY A 927 -12.30 4.25 -21.08
CA GLY A 927 -12.65 2.86 -20.80
C GLY A 927 -13.74 2.30 -21.71
N GLN A 928 -14.18 3.03 -22.73
CA GLN A 928 -15.15 2.58 -23.72
C GLN A 928 -14.56 2.41 -25.11
N ALA A 929 -15.26 1.63 -25.94
CA ALA A 929 -15.05 1.70 -27.37
C ALA A 929 -15.63 3.02 -27.90
N ASP A 930 -15.05 3.52 -29.00
CA ASP A 930 -15.54 4.67 -29.77
C ASP A 930 -17.06 4.58 -30.01
N HIS A 931 -17.80 5.63 -29.65
CA HIS A 931 -19.27 5.62 -29.51
C HIS A 931 -19.91 6.93 -30.00
N ALA A 932 -19.54 7.35 -31.21
CA ALA A 932 -20.07 8.51 -31.90
C ALA A 932 -21.60 8.69 -31.80
N GLY A 933 -22.05 9.91 -31.53
CA GLY A 933 -23.47 10.29 -31.52
C GLY A 933 -24.23 9.82 -30.28
N SER A 934 -23.54 9.39 -29.24
CA SER A 934 -24.14 8.93 -27.98
C SER A 934 -23.46 9.55 -26.76
N PHE A 935 -24.19 9.63 -25.66
CA PHE A 935 -23.66 10.03 -24.35
C PHE A 935 -23.27 8.81 -23.53
N ASP A 936 -22.08 8.82 -22.94
CA ASP A 936 -21.70 7.89 -21.88
C ASP A 936 -21.58 8.63 -20.54
N PHE A 937 -21.62 7.88 -19.45
CA PHE A 937 -21.38 8.38 -18.11
C PHE A 937 -20.39 7.48 -17.38
N VAL A 938 -19.23 8.06 -17.05
CA VAL A 938 -18.07 7.35 -16.52
C VAL A 938 -17.60 7.97 -15.22
N TRP A 939 -16.96 7.16 -14.38
CA TRP A 939 -16.16 7.62 -13.26
C TRP A 939 -14.69 7.45 -13.61
N ALA A 940 -13.98 8.57 -13.76
CA ALA A 940 -12.52 8.58 -13.83
C ALA A 940 -11.98 8.63 -12.40
N ASN A 941 -11.40 7.51 -11.96
CA ASN A 941 -10.66 7.42 -10.72
C ASN A 941 -9.16 7.53 -11.00
N ASN A 942 -8.48 8.37 -10.22
CA ASN A 942 -7.04 8.57 -10.33
C ASN A 942 -6.43 8.38 -8.94
N ASP A 943 -5.75 7.25 -8.75
CA ASP A 943 -4.98 6.97 -7.53
C ASP A 943 -3.58 7.62 -7.54
N GLY A 944 -3.31 8.41 -8.58
CA GLY A 944 -2.06 9.11 -8.83
C GLY A 944 -0.97 8.26 -9.49
N LEU A 945 -1.10 6.92 -9.57
CA LEU A 945 -0.18 6.07 -10.34
C LEU A 945 -0.77 5.68 -11.70
N SER A 946 -2.09 5.46 -11.72
CA SER A 946 -2.78 4.89 -12.85
C SER A 946 -4.24 5.34 -12.88
N SER A 947 -4.74 5.72 -14.06
CA SER A 947 -6.16 5.98 -14.26
C SER A 947 -6.93 4.67 -14.31
N GLN A 948 -8.07 4.61 -13.63
CA GLN A 948 -9.12 3.65 -13.91
C GLN A 948 -10.35 4.44 -14.33
N THR A 949 -10.87 4.15 -15.51
CA THR A 949 -12.16 4.68 -15.92
C THR A 949 -13.20 3.58 -15.83
N LYS A 950 -14.16 3.75 -14.93
CA LYS A 950 -15.25 2.81 -14.72
C LYS A 950 -16.52 3.34 -15.39
N ARG A 951 -17.08 2.54 -16.27
CA ARG A 951 -18.40 2.81 -16.84
C ARG A 951 -19.50 2.69 -15.80
N LEU A 952 -20.44 3.63 -15.81
CA LEU A 952 -21.60 3.58 -14.90
C LEU A 952 -22.91 3.22 -15.59
N VAL A 953 -23.02 3.42 -16.92
CA VAL A 953 -24.18 3.00 -17.71
C VAL A 953 -23.98 1.62 -18.34
N GLY A 954 -25.07 0.89 -18.62
CA GLY A 954 -25.00 -0.42 -19.29
C GLY A 954 -24.67 -0.33 -20.78
N ALA A 955 -25.05 0.77 -21.44
CA ALA A 955 -24.79 1.08 -22.85
C ALA A 955 -24.85 2.61 -23.06
N PRO A 956 -24.21 3.17 -24.11
CA PRO A 956 -24.27 4.61 -24.36
C PRO A 956 -25.69 5.02 -24.74
N VAL A 957 -26.11 6.21 -24.31
CA VAL A 957 -27.45 6.75 -24.59
C VAL A 957 -27.40 7.59 -25.86
N THR A 958 -28.04 7.11 -26.92
CA THR A 958 -28.01 7.80 -28.21
C THR A 958 -28.62 9.20 -28.14
N LEU A 959 -28.13 10.11 -28.98
CA LEU A 959 -28.67 11.46 -29.08
C LEU A 959 -30.19 11.47 -29.33
N ALA A 960 -30.69 10.55 -30.17
CA ALA A 960 -32.11 10.39 -30.45
C ALA A 960 -32.93 10.06 -29.20
N THR A 961 -32.40 9.24 -28.28
CA THR A 961 -33.05 8.89 -27.02
C THR A 961 -33.19 10.10 -26.09
N THR A 962 -32.19 11.00 -26.08
CA THR A 962 -32.25 12.24 -25.28
C THR A 962 -33.20 13.28 -25.88
N GLY A 963 -33.49 13.18 -27.18
CA GLY A 963 -34.20 14.18 -27.95
C GLY A 963 -33.39 15.46 -28.22
N ALA A 964 -32.13 15.56 -27.79
CA ALA A 964 -31.24 16.66 -28.15
C ALA A 964 -30.90 16.60 -29.66
N THR A 965 -30.45 17.73 -30.20
CA THR A 965 -30.18 17.88 -31.65
C THR A 965 -28.73 18.26 -31.84
N ALA A 966 -28.04 17.56 -32.73
CA ALA A 966 -26.66 17.87 -33.09
C ALA A 966 -26.62 19.25 -33.77
N GLY A 967 -25.64 20.07 -33.41
CA GLY A 967 -25.53 21.45 -33.85
C GLY A 967 -26.51 22.41 -33.14
N ALA A 968 -26.97 22.07 -31.93
CA ALA A 968 -27.90 22.91 -31.17
C ALA A 968 -27.58 22.93 -29.66
N TRP A 969 -28.02 24.00 -29.00
CA TRP A 969 -27.96 24.14 -27.55
C TRP A 969 -29.02 23.28 -26.85
N THR A 970 -28.66 22.74 -25.69
CA THR A 970 -29.56 21.98 -24.81
C THR A 970 -29.18 22.16 -23.34
N ASN A 971 -30.08 21.79 -22.44
CA ASN A 971 -29.83 21.90 -21.00
C ASN A 971 -29.17 20.63 -20.47
N PHE A 972 -28.30 20.78 -19.47
CA PHE A 972 -27.71 19.66 -18.73
C PHE A 972 -27.97 19.79 -17.22
N GLU A 973 -27.91 18.66 -16.52
CA GLU A 973 -27.91 18.58 -15.06
C GLU A 973 -26.93 17.50 -14.60
N LEU A 974 -26.03 17.85 -13.69
CA LEU A 974 -25.21 16.91 -12.93
C LEU A 974 -25.47 17.15 -11.44
N SER A 975 -25.70 16.11 -10.66
CA SER A 975 -25.84 16.27 -9.21
C SER A 975 -25.31 15.08 -8.44
N ILE A 976 -24.76 15.38 -7.27
CA ILE A 976 -24.34 14.40 -6.28
C ILE A 976 -24.96 14.75 -4.93
N ASN A 977 -25.55 13.77 -4.26
CA ASN A 977 -26.13 13.89 -2.94
C ASN A 977 -25.94 12.56 -2.17
N PRO A 978 -24.90 12.43 -1.34
CA PRO A 978 -24.65 11.21 -0.59
C PRO A 978 -25.76 10.85 0.40
N SER A 979 -26.58 11.82 0.81
CA SER A 979 -27.71 11.62 1.73
C SER A 979 -29.01 11.21 1.02
N ALA A 980 -29.03 11.18 -0.31
CA ALA A 980 -30.17 10.71 -1.07
C ALA A 980 -30.28 9.17 -1.04
N PRO A 981 -31.45 8.60 -1.33
CA PRO A 981 -31.58 7.16 -1.60
C PRO A 981 -30.62 6.73 -2.71
N ALA A 982 -30.10 5.49 -2.63
CA ALA A 982 -29.12 4.95 -3.58
C ALA A 982 -29.48 5.21 -5.06
N ALA A 983 -30.76 5.14 -5.45
CA ALA A 983 -31.18 5.38 -6.83
C ALA A 983 -31.00 6.84 -7.33
N SER A 984 -30.67 7.79 -6.46
CA SER A 984 -30.62 9.24 -6.75
C SER A 984 -29.41 9.94 -6.12
N GLN A 985 -28.40 9.19 -5.68
CA GLN A 985 -27.20 9.78 -5.09
C GLN A 985 -26.32 10.46 -6.14
N LEU A 986 -26.27 9.92 -7.36
CA LEU A 986 -25.55 10.49 -8.49
C LEU A 986 -26.49 10.51 -9.69
N VAL A 987 -26.66 11.68 -10.30
CA VAL A 987 -27.60 11.91 -11.40
C VAL A 987 -26.93 12.73 -12.51
N ALA A 988 -27.10 12.27 -13.76
CA ALA A 988 -26.70 12.99 -14.96
C ALA A 988 -27.85 13.05 -15.97
N LYS A 989 -28.15 14.23 -16.50
CA LYS A 989 -29.21 14.46 -17.48
C LYS A 989 -28.76 15.35 -18.63
N ILE A 990 -29.29 15.06 -19.81
CA ILE A 990 -29.26 15.93 -21.00
C ILE A 990 -30.68 16.12 -21.47
N LYS A 991 -31.08 17.37 -21.73
CA LYS A 991 -32.45 17.74 -22.16
C LYS A 991 -33.53 17.18 -21.23
N ASN A 992 -33.27 17.17 -19.92
CA ASN A 992 -34.12 16.56 -18.89
C ASN A 992 -34.31 15.03 -19.00
N VAL A 993 -33.62 14.35 -19.92
CA VAL A 993 -33.58 12.90 -20.02
C VAL A 993 -32.42 12.37 -19.16
N VAL A 994 -32.72 11.38 -18.32
CA VAL A 994 -31.74 10.72 -17.45
C VAL A 994 -30.79 9.89 -18.30
N ILE A 995 -29.50 10.24 -18.24
CA ILE A 995 -28.41 9.42 -18.79
C ILE A 995 -28.00 8.39 -17.73
N TYR A 996 -27.86 8.85 -16.48
CA TYR A 996 -27.57 8.00 -15.33
C TYR A 996 -28.30 8.50 -14.08
N SER A 997 -28.78 7.56 -13.27
CA SER A 997 -29.27 7.80 -11.91
C SER A 997 -28.99 6.57 -11.08
N GLY A 998 -28.20 6.70 -10.02
CA GLY A 998 -27.78 5.55 -9.25
C GLY A 998 -26.92 5.90 -8.05
N ALA A 999 -26.39 4.84 -7.42
CA ALA A 999 -25.60 4.96 -6.21
C ALA A 999 -24.24 5.56 -6.55
N ILE A 1000 -23.66 6.29 -5.60
CA ILE A 1000 -22.25 6.67 -5.70
C ILE A 1000 -21.43 5.37 -5.66
N PRO A 1001 -20.57 5.10 -6.66
CA PRO A 1001 -19.70 3.93 -6.64
C PRO A 1001 -18.87 3.87 -5.36
N THR A 1002 -18.60 2.67 -4.83
CA THR A 1002 -17.71 2.50 -3.67
C THR A 1002 -16.37 3.19 -3.91
N GLY A 1003 -15.94 4.05 -2.98
CA GLY A 1003 -14.71 4.85 -3.11
C GLY A 1003 -14.84 6.12 -3.96
N GLY A 1004 -16.03 6.39 -4.51
CA GLY A 1004 -16.31 7.55 -5.34
C GLY A 1004 -16.31 8.88 -4.56
N PRO A 1005 -15.80 9.99 -5.16
CA PRO A 1005 -15.76 11.29 -4.49
C PRO A 1005 -17.16 11.89 -4.33
N THR A 1006 -17.38 12.64 -3.25
CA THR A 1006 -18.64 13.35 -2.99
C THR A 1006 -18.52 14.87 -3.06
N THR A 1007 -17.30 15.37 -3.23
CA THR A 1007 -16.95 16.78 -3.33
C THR A 1007 -15.83 16.97 -4.35
N GLY A 1008 -15.75 18.17 -4.91
CA GLY A 1008 -14.81 18.51 -5.98
C GLY A 1008 -15.39 19.52 -6.94
N ALA A 1009 -14.58 20.13 -7.78
CA ALA A 1009 -14.99 21.17 -8.73
C ALA A 1009 -15.94 20.66 -9.82
N PHE A 1010 -16.65 21.60 -10.45
CA PHE A 1010 -17.29 21.38 -11.73
C PHE A 1010 -16.26 21.60 -12.85
N GLN A 1011 -16.34 20.80 -13.91
CA GLN A 1011 -15.39 20.82 -15.01
C GLN A 1011 -16.09 20.79 -16.37
N ALA A 1012 -15.49 21.44 -17.37
CA ALA A 1012 -15.83 21.28 -18.77
C ALA A 1012 -14.58 20.84 -19.53
N GLY A 1013 -14.65 19.71 -20.22
CA GLY A 1013 -13.53 19.10 -20.93
C GLY A 1013 -13.76 19.06 -22.43
N PHE A 1014 -12.68 19.21 -23.21
CA PHE A 1014 -12.74 19.12 -24.67
C PHE A 1014 -11.50 18.44 -25.23
N ARG A 1015 -11.68 17.65 -26.30
CA ARG A 1015 -10.59 17.07 -27.08
C ARG A 1015 -10.96 16.93 -28.55
N GLU A 1016 -10.07 17.33 -29.43
CA GLU A 1016 -10.04 16.98 -30.84
C GLU A 1016 -9.23 15.70 -31.10
N ASN A 1017 -9.65 14.92 -32.09
CA ASN A 1017 -8.89 13.81 -32.64
C ASN A 1017 -8.88 13.85 -34.18
N HIS A 1018 -8.45 14.98 -34.73
CA HIS A 1018 -8.24 15.16 -36.16
C HIS A 1018 -6.94 15.93 -36.42
N ALA A 1019 -6.45 15.85 -37.67
CA ALA A 1019 -5.30 16.64 -38.09
C ALA A 1019 -5.69 18.11 -38.33
N GLY A 1020 -4.83 19.04 -37.91
CA GLY A 1020 -5.04 20.48 -38.09
C GLY A 1020 -5.27 21.21 -36.76
N ALA A 1021 -5.51 22.51 -36.85
CA ALA A 1021 -5.83 23.33 -35.68
C ALA A 1021 -7.32 23.19 -35.34
N THR A 1022 -7.65 23.26 -34.05
CA THR A 1022 -9.03 23.30 -33.56
C THR A 1022 -9.81 24.42 -34.23
N LEU A 1023 -10.89 24.08 -34.92
CA LEU A 1023 -11.72 25.00 -35.68
C LEU A 1023 -12.47 25.95 -34.76
N ALA A 1024 -12.85 27.13 -35.25
CA ALA A 1024 -13.45 28.17 -34.40
C ALA A 1024 -14.75 27.75 -33.72
N TYR A 1025 -15.52 26.82 -34.31
CA TYR A 1025 -16.79 26.30 -33.79
C TYR A 1025 -16.63 25.04 -32.91
N GLU A 1026 -15.46 24.43 -32.87
CA GLU A 1026 -15.19 23.26 -32.03
C GLU A 1026 -14.95 23.70 -30.59
N GLY A 1027 -15.27 22.83 -29.63
CA GLY A 1027 -15.12 23.11 -28.21
C GLY A 1027 -16.33 22.65 -27.41
N THR A 1028 -16.14 22.55 -26.11
CA THR A 1028 -17.25 22.48 -25.15
C THR A 1028 -17.72 23.89 -24.86
N TRP A 1029 -18.84 24.26 -25.47
CA TRP A 1029 -19.48 25.56 -25.27
C TRP A 1029 -20.55 25.45 -24.20
N ILE A 1030 -20.46 26.31 -23.19
CA ILE A 1030 -21.40 26.34 -22.07
C ILE A 1030 -21.87 27.75 -21.77
N ASP A 1031 -23.10 27.83 -21.26
CA ASP A 1031 -23.70 29.06 -20.78
C ASP A 1031 -24.64 28.81 -19.59
N ASN A 1032 -25.00 29.87 -18.87
CA ASN A 1032 -25.96 29.92 -17.78
C ASN A 1032 -25.75 28.80 -16.73
N VAL A 1033 -24.49 28.63 -16.32
CA VAL A 1033 -24.09 27.57 -15.39
C VAL A 1033 -24.45 27.96 -13.96
N SER A 1034 -25.32 27.20 -13.32
CA SER A 1034 -25.77 27.38 -11.94
C SER A 1034 -25.25 26.26 -11.04
N LEU A 1035 -24.57 26.61 -9.95
CA LEU A 1035 -24.15 25.69 -8.91
C LEU A 1035 -24.99 25.98 -7.66
N THR A 1036 -25.61 24.94 -7.10
CA THR A 1036 -26.51 25.04 -5.95
C THR A 1036 -26.27 23.90 -4.96
N THR A 1037 -26.62 24.12 -3.70
CA THR A 1037 -26.60 23.07 -2.67
C THR A 1037 -27.69 22.04 -2.94
N THR A 1038 -27.43 20.76 -2.69
CA THR A 1038 -28.50 19.75 -2.65
C THR A 1038 -29.28 19.84 -1.34
N PRO A 1039 -30.60 19.65 -1.35
CA PRO A 1039 -31.39 19.62 -0.11
C PRO A 1039 -30.90 18.49 0.80
N ASN A 1040 -30.70 18.80 2.09
CA ASN A 1040 -30.60 17.76 3.11
C ASN A 1040 -31.95 17.04 3.18
N SER A 1041 -31.94 15.71 3.03
CA SER A 1041 -33.06 14.86 3.42
C SER A 1041 -33.12 14.82 4.95
N THR A 1042 -33.49 15.93 5.59
CA THR A 1042 -33.94 15.86 6.99
C THR A 1042 -35.14 14.92 7.02
N VAL A 1043 -35.00 13.83 7.76
CA VAL A 1043 -36.11 12.99 8.21
C VAL A 1043 -37.21 13.93 8.65
N GLY A 1044 -38.39 13.78 8.04
CA GLY A 1044 -39.50 14.70 8.21
C GLY A 1044 -39.74 15.03 9.68
N ASP A 1045 -39.96 16.31 9.95
CA ASP A 1045 -40.64 16.75 11.15
C ASP A 1045 -41.82 15.80 11.38
N TRP A 1046 -41.75 14.99 12.43
CA TRP A 1046 -42.90 14.24 12.90
C TRP A 1046 -43.93 15.29 13.34
N PRO A 1047 -45.10 15.39 12.70
CA PRO A 1047 -46.18 16.16 13.30
C PRO A 1047 -46.55 15.43 14.59
N LEU A 1048 -46.33 16.11 15.71
CA LEU A 1048 -46.79 15.68 17.02
C LEU A 1048 -48.33 15.57 16.95
N TYR A 1049 -48.84 14.33 17.00
CA TYR A 1049 -50.23 14.01 17.32
C TYR A 1049 -50.26 13.05 18.49
#